data_AF-A0AAD5SW20-F1
#
_entry.id   AF-A0AAD5SW20-F1
#
_cell.length_a   1.000
_cell.length_b   1.000
_cell.length_c   1.000
_cell.angle_alpha   90.00
_cell.angle_beta   90.00
_cell.angle_gamma   90.00
#
_symmetry.space_group_name_H-M   'P 1'
#
loop_
_entity.id
_entity.type
_entity.pdbx_description
1 polymer ?
#
loop_
_entity_poly.entity_id
_entity_poly.type
_entity_poly.pdbx_seq_one_letter_code
_entity_poly.pdbx_strand_id
1 'polypeptide(L)'
;MAIRKLRRGIRVFAMFGTIILFIIALKQSSHLRQTAGILRFNETQFAANYSVASQFRIVKDGNKATPAQRLAAAMAREKLHKTHCYHDIFNAGLFATRRAAQPSAECSSQINATTVQPLPILHGSNAQTYANLLKEYSDSDTRLLAFPQFRKEDVSQTFLKYSKAAGFSDEDDIMQLEFEANSIIRAGTSVIECGLVDHRIPQRYCRTRNVALNIDALPHPSEKEGGQDLPAVFGVLNATCTLDAVTWFGKGFGGGAAGWMFHGMNIMQYPDKNNDIKCDAWLNMPLFLISRWDTTNPFQFHQDALNTFITYVLLDLSPNYIQPVLLDRRDSDGPFTAAWSHIFTSSNRLLDIRQLAHAAAAAIFTSKSAIISLSTKTLCLSDAIWGFHGGFSPLARGGTDAQDCNSHALFEAFSGFMIDQIRAAVLEGDSNTNSCWRHWIPLPVPESHRLAIEARVGEFISNASRDNGNSACGGEIDRRVQDSVVGMQARVVTVTYAVRGSGRPPAESLLSKKQIQGVFDLVYGATMFRNENSTGSENEEKVRRQNRQNKLKRIITNDDEVQKLLANIVLDWSKSGNVNATGITAEFRAVDFAGLSFEDQIAVAQGTDVFVGPHGAVFAYLLYLRKLPLAAVVEIKPPERTGGNEQFRNLAMRMEHSYASVLYKGPTFMERDMKRLEKAVIKQMDFVLNERIALQSTQKKTVKLKKKLRD
;
A
#
# COMPACT_ATOMS: atom_id res chain seq x y z
N MET A 1 -9.46 1.37 73.17
CA MET A 1 -10.70 1.20 72.35
C MET A 1 -10.96 2.35 71.36
N ALA A 2 -10.80 3.63 71.75
CA ALA A 2 -11.17 4.81 70.94
C ALA A 2 -10.64 4.82 69.48
N ILE A 3 -9.36 4.46 69.25
CA ILE A 3 -8.73 4.48 67.92
C ILE A 3 -9.45 3.57 66.90
N ARG A 4 -10.08 2.46 67.34
CA ARG A 4 -10.89 1.60 66.46
C ARG A 4 -12.23 2.23 66.05
N LYS A 5 -12.82 3.11 66.88
CA LYS A 5 -14.01 3.89 66.49
C LYS A 5 -13.64 4.98 65.47
N LEU A 6 -12.53 5.69 65.69
CA LEU A 6 -12.05 6.74 64.77
C LEU A 6 -11.74 6.19 63.36
N ARG A 7 -11.05 5.04 63.26
CA ARG A 7 -10.78 4.37 61.97
C ARG A 7 -12.04 3.87 61.24
N ARG A 8 -13.16 3.60 61.93
CA ARG A 8 -14.45 3.30 61.28
C ARG A 8 -15.12 4.57 60.74
N GLY A 9 -15.11 5.66 61.51
CA GLY A 9 -15.65 6.96 61.06
C GLY A 9 -15.00 7.47 59.77
N ILE A 10 -13.67 7.44 59.69
CA ILE A 10 -12.91 7.90 58.51
C ILE A 10 -13.25 7.06 57.25
N ARG A 11 -13.44 5.75 57.38
CA ARG A 11 -13.84 4.89 56.24
C ARG A 11 -15.25 5.17 55.72
N VAL A 12 -16.18 5.51 56.62
CA VAL A 12 -17.55 5.90 56.23
C VAL A 12 -17.52 7.26 55.51
N PHE A 13 -16.80 8.25 56.04
CA PHE A 13 -16.64 9.54 55.37
C PHE A 13 -15.98 9.44 53.99
N ALA A 14 -14.96 8.59 53.84
CA ALA A 14 -14.33 8.34 52.54
C ALA A 14 -15.32 7.76 51.51
N MET A 15 -16.18 6.82 51.90
CA MET A 15 -17.23 6.27 51.02
C MET A 15 -18.28 7.31 50.62
N PHE A 16 -18.75 8.14 51.56
CA PHE A 16 -19.71 9.20 51.23
C PHE A 16 -19.09 10.25 50.29
N GLY A 17 -17.80 10.57 50.45
CA GLY A 17 -17.07 11.45 49.52
C GLY A 17 -17.03 10.91 48.09
N THR A 18 -16.76 9.61 47.88
CA THR A 18 -16.78 9.01 46.54
C THR A 18 -18.18 8.96 45.93
N ILE A 19 -19.22 8.67 46.73
CA ILE A 19 -20.60 8.65 46.24
C ILE A 19 -21.05 10.06 45.82
N ILE A 20 -20.71 11.09 46.59
CA ILE A 20 -21.04 12.49 46.24
C ILE A 20 -20.31 12.92 44.96
N LEU A 21 -19.02 12.60 44.81
CA LEU A 21 -18.27 12.88 43.58
C LEU A 21 -18.85 12.14 42.36
N PHE A 22 -19.30 10.89 42.53
CA PHE A 22 -19.96 10.13 41.46
C PHE A 22 -21.32 10.74 41.06
N ILE A 23 -22.11 11.20 42.04
CA ILE A 23 -23.38 11.91 41.79
C ILE A 23 -23.13 13.26 41.10
N ILE A 24 -22.09 14.01 41.48
CA ILE A 24 -21.71 15.26 40.80
C ILE A 24 -21.29 14.99 39.35
N ALA A 25 -20.49 13.95 39.11
CA ALA A 25 -20.09 13.55 37.75
C ALA A 25 -21.29 13.13 36.88
N LEU A 26 -22.25 12.39 37.44
CA LEU A 26 -23.51 12.05 36.75
C LEU A 26 -24.36 13.29 36.47
N LYS A 27 -24.37 14.28 37.36
CA LYS A 27 -25.13 15.54 37.20
C LYS A 27 -24.48 16.52 36.22
N GLN A 28 -23.15 16.48 36.05
CA GLN A 28 -22.46 17.17 34.95
C GLN A 28 -22.68 16.47 33.60
N SER A 29 -22.72 15.13 33.59
CA SER A 29 -23.09 14.32 32.41
C SER A 29 -24.50 14.61 31.90
N SER A 30 -25.49 14.84 32.78
CA SER A 30 -26.84 15.22 32.34
C SER A 30 -26.92 16.66 31.79
N HIS A 31 -26.09 17.60 32.29
CA HIS A 31 -26.07 18.97 31.78
C HIS A 31 -25.46 19.08 30.37
N LEU A 32 -24.49 18.22 30.03
CA LEU A 32 -23.91 18.10 28.69
C LEU A 32 -24.86 17.47 27.65
N ARG A 33 -26.00 16.90 28.07
CA ARG A 33 -27.03 16.39 27.13
C ARG A 33 -28.10 17.41 26.75
N GLN A 34 -28.12 18.60 27.37
CA GLN A 34 -29.10 19.64 27.05
C GLN A 34 -28.62 20.68 26.01
N THR A 35 -27.34 20.69 25.64
CA THR A 35 -26.81 21.55 24.56
C THR A 35 -26.70 20.86 23.19
N ALA A 36 -27.05 19.57 23.09
CA ALA A 36 -27.15 18.83 21.82
C ALA A 36 -28.59 18.85 21.23
N GLY A 37 -29.28 19.98 21.37
CA GLY A 37 -30.72 20.14 21.15
C GLY A 37 -31.14 20.79 19.83
N ILE A 38 -30.38 20.64 18.74
CA ILE A 38 -30.75 21.16 17.41
C ILE A 38 -30.52 20.05 16.35
N LEU A 39 -31.51 19.88 15.45
CA LEU A 39 -31.59 18.90 14.35
C LEU A 39 -31.86 17.42 14.75
N ARG A 40 -33.12 17.13 15.11
CA ARG A 40 -33.75 15.85 14.73
C ARG A 40 -34.38 16.03 13.35
N PHE A 41 -33.91 15.28 12.35
CA PHE A 41 -34.63 15.11 11.09
C PHE A 41 -35.52 13.87 11.12
N ASN A 42 -36.58 13.89 10.32
CA ASN A 42 -37.73 13.01 10.45
C ASN A 42 -37.55 11.74 9.59
N GLU A 43 -37.46 10.55 10.19
CA GLU A 43 -37.21 9.26 9.50
C GLU A 43 -38.42 8.71 8.71
N THR A 44 -39.51 9.47 8.58
CA THR A 44 -40.80 8.99 8.06
C THR A 44 -41.04 9.22 6.55
N GLN A 45 -40.02 9.62 5.78
CA GLN A 45 -40.14 9.85 4.33
C GLN A 45 -39.36 8.87 3.41
N PHE A 46 -38.69 7.85 3.94
CA PHE A 46 -37.91 6.89 3.13
C PHE A 46 -38.64 5.57 2.78
N ALA A 47 -39.90 5.41 3.21
CA ALA A 47 -40.65 4.16 3.07
C ALA A 47 -41.57 4.06 1.82
N ALA A 48 -41.40 4.95 0.82
CA ALA A 48 -42.38 5.11 -0.27
C ALA A 48 -41.91 4.66 -1.69
N ASN A 49 -40.64 4.27 -1.89
CA ASN A 49 -40.07 4.06 -3.23
C ASN A 49 -39.30 2.74 -3.43
N TYR A 50 -39.79 1.62 -2.88
CA TYR A 50 -39.35 0.28 -3.29
C TYR A 50 -40.54 -0.65 -3.56
N SER A 51 -41.18 -0.42 -4.71
CA SER A 51 -42.08 -1.40 -5.36
C SER A 51 -41.65 -1.57 -6.82
N VAL A 52 -40.57 -2.32 -7.02
CA VAL A 52 -40.12 -2.82 -8.35
C VAL A 52 -40.31 -4.35 -8.42
N ALA A 53 -41.22 -4.89 -7.60
CA ALA A 53 -41.55 -6.31 -7.54
C ALA A 53 -42.74 -6.73 -8.41
N SER A 54 -43.32 -5.80 -9.19
CA SER A 54 -44.63 -5.98 -9.86
C SER A 54 -44.62 -5.98 -11.39
N GLN A 55 -43.46 -5.81 -12.05
CA GLN A 55 -43.37 -5.71 -13.53
C GLN A 55 -42.56 -6.81 -14.24
N PHE A 56 -42.38 -7.98 -13.61
CA PHE A 56 -41.92 -9.19 -14.32
C PHE A 56 -42.95 -10.33 -14.22
N ARG A 57 -44.02 -10.22 -15.02
CA ARG A 57 -44.81 -11.35 -15.52
C ARG A 57 -44.45 -11.57 -17.00
N ILE A 58 -44.65 -12.80 -17.51
CA ILE A 58 -44.36 -13.28 -18.88
C ILE A 58 -42.88 -13.74 -19.04
N VAL A 59 -42.52 -14.93 -19.55
CA VAL A 59 -43.29 -16.08 -20.08
C VAL A 59 -42.94 -17.37 -19.32
N LYS A 60 -43.93 -18.24 -19.06
CA LYS A 60 -43.69 -19.69 -18.90
C LYS A 60 -43.66 -20.32 -20.30
N ASP A 61 -42.52 -20.32 -20.98
CA ASP A 61 -42.28 -21.19 -22.14
C ASP A 61 -40.79 -21.50 -22.27
N GLY A 62 -40.41 -22.69 -21.80
CA GLY A 62 -39.04 -23.17 -21.91
C GLY A 62 -38.76 -23.64 -23.33
N ASN A 63 -38.10 -22.79 -24.14
CA ASN A 63 -37.10 -23.21 -25.15
C ASN A 63 -36.48 -22.05 -25.99
N LYS A 64 -36.80 -20.77 -25.73
CA LYS A 64 -36.29 -19.63 -26.55
C LYS A 64 -35.42 -18.58 -25.83
N ALA A 65 -34.90 -18.88 -24.64
CA ALA A 65 -33.91 -17.99 -24.00
C ALA A 65 -32.54 -18.13 -24.68
N THR A 66 -31.99 -17.04 -25.21
CA THR A 66 -30.64 -17.02 -25.81
C THR A 66 -29.56 -17.24 -24.74
N PRO A 67 -28.34 -17.69 -25.09
CA PRO A 67 -27.25 -17.82 -24.12
C PRO A 67 -26.98 -16.53 -23.33
N ALA A 68 -27.03 -15.36 -23.99
CA ALA A 68 -26.89 -14.05 -23.36
C ALA A 68 -27.98 -13.77 -22.30
N GLN A 69 -29.24 -14.13 -22.57
CA GLN A 69 -30.33 -13.98 -21.59
C GLN A 69 -30.18 -14.91 -20.39
N ARG A 70 -29.59 -16.11 -20.57
CA ARG A 70 -29.28 -17.03 -19.47
C ARG A 70 -28.11 -16.54 -18.63
N LEU A 71 -27.10 -15.95 -19.28
CA LEU A 71 -25.95 -15.32 -18.62
C LEU A 71 -26.38 -14.10 -17.79
N ALA A 72 -27.15 -13.18 -18.37
CA ALA A 72 -27.71 -12.02 -17.66
C ALA A 72 -28.59 -12.44 -16.46
N ALA A 73 -29.41 -13.49 -16.61
CA ALA A 73 -30.21 -14.04 -15.51
C ALA A 73 -29.37 -14.73 -14.42
N ALA A 74 -28.20 -15.29 -14.76
CA ALA A 74 -27.26 -15.84 -13.78
C ALA A 74 -26.54 -14.72 -13.01
N MET A 75 -26.01 -13.72 -13.70
CA MET A 75 -25.36 -12.54 -13.10
C MET A 75 -26.33 -11.75 -12.20
N ALA A 76 -27.60 -11.62 -12.60
CA ALA A 76 -28.64 -11.00 -11.78
C ALA A 76 -28.97 -11.80 -10.51
N ARG A 77 -28.91 -13.15 -10.55
CA ARG A 77 -29.10 -14.00 -9.38
C ARG A 77 -27.91 -13.94 -8.42
N GLU A 78 -26.69 -13.77 -8.91
CA GLU A 78 -25.52 -13.59 -8.05
C GLU A 78 -25.49 -12.21 -7.37
N LYS A 79 -25.92 -11.14 -8.07
CA LYS A 79 -26.06 -9.79 -7.49
C LYS A 79 -27.01 -9.71 -6.29
N LEU A 80 -28.05 -10.57 -6.23
CA LEU A 80 -29.10 -10.49 -5.19
C LEU A 80 -28.73 -11.03 -3.80
N HIS A 81 -27.60 -11.74 -3.65
CA HIS A 81 -27.16 -12.27 -2.34
C HIS A 81 -25.92 -11.58 -1.74
N LYS A 82 -25.28 -10.62 -2.44
CA LYS A 82 -23.99 -10.01 -2.05
C LYS A 82 -24.04 -8.48 -1.89
N THR A 83 -25.20 -7.87 -1.65
CA THR A 83 -25.38 -6.40 -1.62
C THR A 83 -24.48 -5.64 -0.64
N HIS A 84 -24.03 -6.24 0.46
CA HIS A 84 -23.06 -5.59 1.37
C HIS A 84 -21.64 -5.49 0.80
N CYS A 85 -21.25 -6.36 -0.15
CA CYS A 85 -19.93 -6.27 -0.79
C CYS A 85 -19.91 -5.28 -1.95
N TYR A 86 -21.05 -5.10 -2.63
CA TYR A 86 -21.23 -4.04 -3.63
C TYR A 86 -21.07 -2.63 -3.04
N HIS A 87 -21.28 -2.44 -1.74
CA HIS A 87 -21.01 -1.15 -1.11
C HIS A 87 -19.53 -0.79 -1.00
N ASP A 88 -18.60 -1.76 -0.99
CA ASP A 88 -17.16 -1.50 -0.96
C ASP A 88 -16.50 -1.42 -2.35
N ILE A 89 -17.26 -1.74 -3.39
CA ILE A 89 -16.95 -1.29 -4.75
C ILE A 89 -17.16 0.24 -4.78
N PHE A 90 -16.24 0.96 -5.42
CA PHE A 90 -16.51 2.31 -5.91
C PHE A 90 -17.85 2.32 -6.66
N ASN A 91 -18.64 3.40 -6.63
CA ASN A 91 -19.95 3.44 -7.32
C ASN A 91 -19.79 3.40 -8.85
N ALA A 92 -19.50 2.21 -9.39
CA ALA A 92 -19.23 1.92 -10.80
C ALA A 92 -20.49 1.52 -11.58
N GLY A 93 -21.66 1.53 -10.94
CA GLY A 93 -22.88 0.95 -11.49
C GLY A 93 -24.13 1.81 -11.29
N LEU A 94 -24.06 3.12 -11.60
CA LEU A 94 -25.15 3.93 -12.19
C LEU A 94 -24.70 5.40 -12.34
N PHE A 95 -24.06 5.77 -13.45
CA PHE A 95 -23.92 7.19 -13.85
C PHE A 95 -24.30 7.47 -15.31
N ALA A 96 -25.29 6.73 -15.82
CA ALA A 96 -26.09 7.23 -16.93
C ALA A 96 -26.91 8.46 -16.49
N THR A 97 -26.43 9.66 -16.83
CA THR A 97 -27.22 10.91 -16.93
C THR A 97 -27.74 11.59 -15.65
N ARG A 98 -26.89 11.77 -14.62
CA ARG A 98 -27.04 12.94 -13.73
C ARG A 98 -25.72 13.67 -13.49
N ARG A 99 -25.58 14.83 -14.15
CA ARG A 99 -24.60 15.87 -13.80
C ARG A 99 -24.84 16.35 -12.37
N ALA A 100 -24.18 15.75 -11.40
CA ALA A 100 -23.86 16.41 -10.14
C ALA A 100 -22.50 17.07 -10.35
N ALA A 101 -22.44 18.39 -10.37
CA ALA A 101 -21.22 19.13 -10.68
C ALA A 101 -20.09 18.71 -9.72
N GLN A 102 -19.02 18.14 -10.27
CA GLN A 102 -17.75 18.09 -9.55
C GLN A 102 -17.21 19.53 -9.46
N PRO A 103 -16.50 19.89 -8.37
CA PRO A 103 -15.87 21.20 -8.27
C PRO A 103 -14.61 21.26 -9.15
N SER A 104 -14.79 21.45 -10.45
CA SER A 104 -13.75 22.02 -11.31
C SER A 104 -13.71 23.54 -11.10
N ALA A 105 -12.53 24.08 -10.80
CA ALA A 105 -12.33 25.53 -10.73
C ALA A 105 -11.73 26.01 -12.06
N GLU A 106 -12.59 26.34 -13.02
CA GLU A 106 -12.14 26.86 -14.32
C GLU A 106 -11.46 28.22 -14.17
N CYS A 107 -10.14 28.25 -14.39
CA CYS A 107 -9.34 29.46 -14.31
C CYS A 107 -9.25 30.12 -15.69
N SER A 108 -10.20 31.01 -16.01
CA SER A 108 -10.28 31.65 -17.33
C SER A 108 -9.54 32.99 -17.45
N SER A 109 -9.28 33.41 -18.69
CA SER A 109 -8.24 34.40 -19.03
C SER A 109 -7.83 34.30 -20.52
N GLN A 110 -8.10 35.27 -21.41
CA GLN A 110 -7.45 35.39 -22.74
C GLN A 110 -6.35 36.47 -22.71
N ILE A 111 -5.23 36.36 -23.47
CA ILE A 111 -3.85 36.81 -23.10
C ILE A 111 -2.77 35.98 -23.85
N ASN A 112 -2.21 36.48 -24.95
CA ASN A 112 -1.13 35.87 -25.75
C ASN A 112 0.16 35.60 -24.94
N ALA A 113 0.82 34.47 -25.19
CA ALA A 113 2.06 34.07 -24.53
C ALA A 113 3.30 34.35 -25.39
N THR A 114 4.41 34.73 -24.75
CA THR A 114 5.76 34.78 -25.33
C THR A 114 6.64 33.63 -24.82
N THR A 115 7.60 33.22 -25.65
CA THR A 115 8.39 31.99 -25.50
C THR A 115 9.29 31.97 -24.25
N VAL A 116 9.12 30.94 -23.41
CA VAL A 116 10.04 30.62 -22.30
C VAL A 116 11.18 29.75 -22.84
N GLN A 117 12.44 30.07 -22.51
CA GLN A 117 13.59 29.25 -22.89
C GLN A 117 13.94 28.19 -21.83
N PRO A 118 14.31 26.95 -22.24
CA PRO A 118 14.89 25.95 -21.34
C PRO A 118 16.31 26.33 -20.91
N LEU A 119 16.75 25.80 -19.75
CA LEU A 119 18.04 26.09 -19.13
C LEU A 119 19.23 25.46 -19.89
N PRO A 120 20.32 26.21 -20.17
CA PRO A 120 21.63 25.69 -20.58
C PRO A 120 22.62 25.53 -19.37
N ILE A 121 23.92 25.25 -19.63
CA ILE A 121 25.08 25.19 -18.66
C ILE A 121 25.23 23.82 -17.93
N LEU A 122 26.33 23.50 -17.20
CA LEU A 122 27.59 22.93 -17.73
C LEU A 122 28.31 21.99 -16.70
N HIS A 123 29.56 22.24 -16.25
CA HIS A 123 30.35 21.32 -15.40
C HIS A 123 31.04 21.95 -14.16
N GLY A 124 30.99 21.27 -12.99
CA GLY A 124 31.71 21.54 -11.73
C GLY A 124 31.39 20.53 -10.60
N SER A 125 32.41 19.88 -10.01
CA SER A 125 32.41 18.45 -9.58
C SER A 125 31.50 17.94 -8.43
N ASN A 126 31.08 18.74 -7.44
CA ASN A 126 30.21 18.22 -6.34
C ASN A 126 28.75 18.71 -6.42
N ALA A 127 28.52 19.89 -7.00
CA ALA A 127 27.20 20.24 -7.51
C ALA A 127 26.84 19.35 -8.71
N GLN A 128 27.85 18.81 -9.41
CA GLN A 128 27.68 17.95 -10.58
C GLN A 128 26.76 16.77 -10.33
N THR A 129 26.78 16.10 -9.18
CA THR A 129 25.94 14.90 -8.97
C THR A 129 24.45 15.25 -8.96
N TYR A 130 24.07 16.35 -8.32
CA TYR A 130 22.67 16.80 -8.25
C TYR A 130 22.23 17.55 -9.51
N ALA A 131 23.12 18.34 -10.10
CA ALA A 131 22.90 18.95 -11.41
C ALA A 131 22.81 17.88 -12.51
N ASN A 132 23.59 16.79 -12.42
CA ASN A 132 23.48 15.62 -13.30
C ASN A 132 22.18 14.87 -13.10
N LEU A 133 21.65 14.72 -11.87
CA LEU A 133 20.32 14.14 -11.70
C LEU A 133 19.25 15.00 -12.38
N LEU A 134 19.20 16.30 -12.08
CA LEU A 134 18.25 17.23 -12.73
C LEU A 134 18.42 17.29 -14.25
N LYS A 135 19.67 17.18 -14.73
CA LYS A 135 20.00 17.06 -16.16
C LYS A 135 19.63 15.71 -16.75
N GLU A 136 19.76 14.61 -16.03
CA GLU A 136 19.38 13.27 -16.49
C GLU A 136 17.86 13.19 -16.64
N TYR A 137 17.08 13.77 -15.71
CA TYR A 137 15.65 14.00 -15.92
C TYR A 137 15.35 14.93 -17.10
N SER A 138 16.07 16.07 -17.22
CA SER A 138 15.83 17.07 -18.27
C SER A 138 16.27 16.64 -19.68
N ASP A 139 17.29 15.78 -19.79
CA ASP A 139 17.84 15.25 -21.05
C ASP A 139 17.24 13.86 -21.39
N SER A 140 16.42 13.27 -20.49
CA SER A 140 15.84 11.92 -20.64
C SER A 140 15.03 11.74 -21.93
N ASP A 141 14.48 12.83 -22.46
CA ASP A 141 13.77 12.92 -23.76
C ASP A 141 14.66 12.52 -24.95
N THR A 142 16.00 12.46 -24.78
CA THR A 142 16.96 12.10 -25.85
C THR A 142 17.95 10.98 -25.50
N ARG A 143 17.90 10.40 -24.29
CA ARG A 143 18.81 9.30 -23.87
C ARG A 143 18.09 8.08 -23.32
N LEU A 144 17.02 7.65 -23.99
CA LEU A 144 16.43 6.32 -23.81
C LEU A 144 17.37 5.22 -24.33
N LEU A 145 18.39 4.86 -23.54
CA LEU A 145 19.12 3.60 -23.69
C LEU A 145 18.19 2.43 -23.29
N ALA A 146 17.45 1.91 -24.27
CA ALA A 146 16.89 0.56 -24.31
C ALA A 146 16.18 0.02 -23.04
N PHE A 147 15.61 0.88 -22.19
CA PHE A 147 14.53 0.45 -21.30
C PHE A 147 13.39 -0.13 -22.15
N PRO A 148 12.71 -1.21 -21.71
CA PRO A 148 11.46 -1.60 -22.31
C PRO A 148 10.53 -0.39 -22.28
N GLN A 149 10.10 0.10 -23.43
CA GLN A 149 9.07 1.13 -23.49
C GLN A 149 7.77 0.51 -22.99
N PHE A 150 7.56 0.57 -21.67
CA PHE A 150 6.24 0.49 -21.06
C PHE A 150 5.44 1.66 -21.62
N ARG A 151 4.76 1.39 -22.74
CA ARG A 151 3.94 2.38 -23.41
C ARG A 151 2.85 2.82 -22.46
N LYS A 152 2.32 4.01 -22.69
CA LYS A 152 1.19 4.58 -21.96
C LYS A 152 -0.02 3.63 -21.86
N GLU A 153 -0.17 2.74 -22.84
CA GLU A 153 -1.12 1.62 -22.81
C GLU A 153 -1.03 0.75 -21.54
N ASP A 154 0.15 0.48 -20.95
CA ASP A 154 0.35 -0.76 -20.20
C ASP A 154 -0.20 -0.76 -18.76
N VAL A 155 -0.20 0.35 -18.01
CA VAL A 155 -0.80 0.38 -16.65
C VAL A 155 -2.32 0.31 -16.73
N SER A 156 -2.91 1.14 -17.60
CA SER A 156 -4.34 1.16 -17.88
C SER A 156 -4.82 -0.17 -18.50
N GLN A 157 -4.08 -0.75 -19.44
CA GLN A 157 -4.36 -2.10 -19.97
C GLN A 157 -4.10 -3.22 -18.95
N THR A 158 -3.16 -3.06 -18.02
CA THR A 158 -2.92 -4.03 -16.94
C THR A 158 -4.07 -4.01 -15.93
N PHE A 159 -4.57 -2.83 -15.55
CA PHE A 159 -5.81 -2.71 -14.77
C PHE A 159 -7.03 -3.26 -15.53
N LEU A 160 -7.15 -2.99 -16.83
CA LEU A 160 -8.18 -3.58 -17.70
C LEU A 160 -8.06 -5.10 -17.79
N LYS A 161 -6.85 -5.64 -17.88
CA LYS A 161 -6.53 -7.07 -17.98
C LYS A 161 -6.84 -7.79 -16.68
N TYR A 162 -6.50 -7.21 -15.52
CA TYR A 162 -6.90 -7.74 -14.22
C TYR A 162 -8.41 -7.63 -13.99
N SER A 163 -9.05 -6.53 -14.42
CA SER A 163 -10.51 -6.38 -14.36
C SER A 163 -11.21 -7.41 -15.25
N LYS A 164 -10.78 -7.59 -16.50
CA LYS A 164 -11.30 -8.63 -17.41
C LYS A 164 -11.05 -10.04 -16.88
N ALA A 165 -9.89 -10.29 -16.25
CA ALA A 165 -9.61 -11.57 -15.59
C ALA A 165 -10.49 -11.83 -14.36
N ALA A 166 -10.86 -10.77 -13.62
CA ALA A 166 -11.80 -10.80 -12.50
C ALA A 166 -13.29 -10.77 -12.92
N GLY A 167 -13.58 -10.81 -14.24
CA GLY A 167 -14.95 -10.94 -14.76
C GLY A 167 -15.71 -9.64 -15.01
N PHE A 168 -15.06 -8.47 -14.99
CA PHE A 168 -15.66 -7.22 -15.44
C PHE A 168 -15.77 -7.21 -16.97
N SER A 169 -16.98 -7.00 -17.51
CA SER A 169 -17.29 -7.29 -18.93
C SER A 169 -17.11 -6.13 -19.89
N ASP A 170 -17.22 -4.88 -19.42
CA ASP A 170 -17.36 -3.69 -20.27
C ASP A 170 -16.46 -2.55 -19.79
N GLU A 171 -16.11 -1.63 -20.70
CA GLU A 171 -15.32 -0.43 -20.38
C GLU A 171 -16.12 0.58 -19.53
N ASP A 172 -17.45 0.49 -19.52
CA ASP A 172 -18.38 1.33 -18.75
C ASP A 172 -18.32 1.12 -17.22
N ASP A 173 -17.83 -0.04 -16.75
CA ASP A 173 -17.63 -0.32 -15.31
C ASP A 173 -16.32 0.28 -14.76
N ILE A 174 -15.48 0.88 -15.62
CA ILE A 174 -14.19 1.47 -15.24
C ILE A 174 -14.39 2.94 -14.85
N MET A 175 -13.73 3.37 -13.77
CA MET A 175 -13.68 4.78 -13.37
C MET A 175 -12.99 5.64 -14.44
N GLN A 176 -13.76 6.14 -15.40
CA GLN A 176 -13.38 7.34 -16.14
C GLN A 176 -13.54 8.55 -15.21
N LEU A 177 -12.42 9.02 -14.65
CA LEU A 177 -12.31 10.42 -14.29
C LEU A 177 -12.21 11.20 -15.61
N GLU A 178 -13.35 11.60 -16.16
CA GLU A 178 -13.40 12.57 -17.25
C GLU A 178 -12.89 13.92 -16.75
N PHE A 179 -11.57 14.12 -16.85
CA PHE A 179 -10.98 15.45 -16.80
C PHE A 179 -11.43 16.18 -18.08
N GLU A 180 -12.30 17.18 -17.94
CA GLU A 180 -12.76 18.03 -19.06
C GLU A 180 -11.58 18.83 -19.63
N ALA A 181 -10.82 18.23 -20.56
CA ALA A 181 -9.67 18.81 -21.23
C ALA A 181 -10.02 19.95 -22.22
N ASN A 182 -11.20 20.55 -22.08
CA ASN A 182 -11.84 21.43 -23.07
C ASN A 182 -11.66 22.93 -22.80
N SER A 183 -11.00 23.33 -21.72
CA SER A 183 -10.60 24.74 -21.51
C SER A 183 -9.23 25.01 -22.11
N ILE A 184 -9.12 26.10 -22.89
CA ILE A 184 -7.83 26.60 -23.41
C ILE A 184 -7.08 27.25 -22.24
N ILE A 185 -6.43 26.42 -21.43
CA ILE A 185 -5.57 26.86 -20.31
C ILE A 185 -4.41 27.65 -20.91
N ARG A 186 -4.24 28.92 -20.52
CA ARG A 186 -3.03 29.67 -20.89
C ARG A 186 -1.81 29.00 -20.27
N ALA A 187 -0.70 28.99 -21.01
CA ALA A 187 0.61 28.74 -20.43
C ALA A 187 0.85 29.70 -19.24
N GLY A 188 1.13 29.14 -18.06
CA GLY A 188 1.42 29.89 -16.82
C GLY A 188 0.25 30.07 -15.83
N THR A 189 -1.02 29.87 -16.23
CA THR A 189 -2.14 29.92 -15.27
C THR A 189 -2.17 28.65 -14.42
N SER A 190 -2.27 28.80 -13.10
CA SER A 190 -2.42 27.65 -12.20
C SER A 190 -3.75 26.93 -12.43
N VAL A 191 -3.74 25.60 -12.36
CA VAL A 191 -4.95 24.77 -12.45
C VAL A 191 -4.97 23.83 -11.26
N ILE A 192 -6.14 23.62 -10.66
CA ILE A 192 -6.32 22.68 -9.55
C ILE A 192 -7.55 21.82 -9.79
N GLU A 193 -7.34 20.51 -9.85
CA GLU A 193 -8.34 19.48 -10.12
C GLU A 193 -8.36 18.51 -8.94
N CYS A 194 -9.50 18.30 -8.27
CA CYS A 194 -9.59 17.43 -7.08
C CYS A 194 -10.76 16.44 -7.17
N GLY A 195 -10.44 15.16 -7.35
CA GLY A 195 -11.41 14.06 -7.43
C GLY A 195 -11.65 13.35 -6.10
N LEU A 196 -12.86 12.80 -5.93
CA LEU A 196 -13.18 11.78 -4.93
C LEU A 196 -13.33 10.44 -5.65
N VAL A 197 -12.70 9.39 -5.11
CA VAL A 197 -12.75 8.05 -5.71
C VAL A 197 -13.87 7.23 -5.07
N ASP A 198 -14.02 7.34 -3.75
CA ASP A 198 -15.20 6.86 -3.01
C ASP A 198 -15.77 8.00 -2.18
N HIS A 199 -17.06 8.31 -2.35
CA HIS A 199 -17.78 9.33 -1.59
C HIS A 199 -17.82 9.06 -0.06
N ARG A 200 -17.54 7.83 0.38
CA ARG A 200 -17.38 7.43 1.79
C ARG A 200 -15.95 7.60 2.30
N ILE A 201 -15.00 7.92 1.41
CA ILE A 201 -13.63 8.35 1.70
C ILE A 201 -13.61 9.87 1.46
N PRO A 202 -13.78 10.72 2.49
CA PRO A 202 -13.71 12.18 2.36
C PRO A 202 -12.26 12.70 2.17
N GLN A 203 -11.44 11.96 1.41
CA GLN A 203 -10.07 12.29 1.03
C GLN A 203 -10.06 12.52 -0.48
N ARG A 204 -9.52 13.67 -0.89
CA ARG A 204 -9.43 14.06 -2.31
C ARG A 204 -8.06 13.71 -2.84
N TYR A 205 -8.03 13.17 -4.06
CA TYR A 205 -6.81 13.13 -4.86
C TYR A 205 -6.79 14.42 -5.67
N CYS A 206 -5.73 15.21 -5.55
CA CYS A 206 -5.64 16.48 -6.24
C CYS A 206 -4.46 16.49 -7.21
N ARG A 207 -4.67 17.06 -8.39
CA ARG A 207 -3.64 17.42 -9.37
C ARG A 207 -3.59 18.93 -9.47
N THR A 208 -2.39 19.50 -9.49
CA THR A 208 -2.17 20.93 -9.64
C THR A 208 -1.15 21.18 -10.73
N ARG A 209 -1.44 22.09 -11.66
CA ARG A 209 -0.50 22.54 -12.69
C ARG A 209 -0.09 23.99 -12.46
N ASN A 210 1.12 24.34 -12.88
CA ASN A 210 1.70 25.69 -12.79
C ASN A 210 1.58 26.30 -11.37
N VAL A 211 1.98 25.56 -10.33
CA VAL A 211 2.00 26.05 -8.93
C VAL A 211 3.41 26.40 -8.48
N ALA A 212 3.56 27.40 -7.61
CA ALA A 212 4.86 27.78 -7.05
C ALA A 212 5.07 27.22 -5.65
N LEU A 213 6.25 26.68 -5.40
CA LEU A 213 6.79 26.36 -4.08
C LEU A 213 7.75 27.48 -3.65
N ASN A 214 7.46 28.13 -2.53
CA ASN A 214 8.38 29.07 -1.88
C ASN A 214 9.40 28.27 -1.06
N ILE A 215 10.64 28.16 -1.56
CA ILE A 215 11.71 27.38 -0.94
C ILE A 215 12.04 27.91 0.46
N ASP A 216 12.08 29.24 0.64
CA ASP A 216 12.48 29.86 1.89
C ASP A 216 11.38 29.75 2.98
N ALA A 217 10.16 29.36 2.61
CA ALA A 217 9.04 29.08 3.52
C ALA A 217 8.90 27.58 3.88
N LEU A 218 9.81 26.71 3.44
CA LEU A 218 9.71 25.29 3.74
C LEU A 218 9.90 25.00 5.24
N PRO A 219 8.98 24.23 5.85
CA PRO A 219 9.08 23.85 7.26
C PRO A 219 10.32 23.00 7.53
N HIS A 220 11.02 23.32 8.60
CA HIS A 220 12.15 22.54 9.08
C HIS A 220 11.67 21.41 10.02
N PRO A 221 12.28 20.21 9.98
CA PRO A 221 11.93 19.13 10.88
C PRO A 221 12.25 19.51 12.34
N SER A 222 11.23 19.65 13.17
CA SER A 222 11.39 19.91 14.60
C SER A 222 11.38 18.60 15.40
N GLU A 223 12.42 18.36 16.20
CA GLU A 223 12.50 17.19 17.10
C GLU A 223 11.41 17.18 18.19
N LYS A 224 10.80 18.33 18.51
CA LYS A 224 10.02 18.52 19.74
C LYS A 224 8.52 18.24 19.62
N GLU A 225 7.96 18.28 18.42
CA GLU A 225 6.52 18.05 18.22
C GLU A 225 6.29 16.63 17.69
N GLY A 226 5.25 15.97 18.20
CA GLY A 226 4.81 14.69 17.64
C GLY A 226 4.00 14.90 16.36
N GLY A 227 4.25 14.10 15.34
CA GLY A 227 3.54 14.14 14.06
C GLY A 227 4.16 13.16 13.07
N GLN A 228 3.46 12.89 11.97
CA GLN A 228 3.95 12.05 10.87
C GLN A 228 4.21 12.94 9.64
N ASP A 229 3.22 13.77 9.31
CA ASP A 229 3.30 14.79 8.27
C ASP A 229 4.22 15.95 8.67
N LEU A 230 4.97 16.46 7.70
CA LEU A 230 5.68 17.73 7.80
C LEU A 230 4.65 18.88 7.76
N PRO A 231 4.49 19.71 8.81
CA PRO A 231 3.40 20.70 8.84
C PRO A 231 3.62 21.80 7.79
N ALA A 232 2.70 21.94 6.84
CA ALA A 232 2.76 23.01 5.84
C ALA A 232 2.59 24.40 6.50
N VAL A 233 3.44 25.34 6.10
CA VAL A 233 3.30 26.77 6.45
C VAL A 233 2.42 27.42 5.40
N PHE A 234 1.42 28.21 5.80
CA PHE A 234 0.58 28.95 4.86
C PHE A 234 1.43 29.87 3.96
N GLY A 235 1.24 29.79 2.63
CA GLY A 235 2.04 30.51 1.65
C GLY A 235 3.34 29.81 1.23
N VAL A 236 3.59 28.58 1.71
CA VAL A 236 4.65 27.71 1.14
C VAL A 236 4.32 27.31 -0.29
N LEU A 237 3.03 27.24 -0.65
CA LEU A 237 2.55 27.11 -2.03
C LEU A 237 1.84 28.39 -2.47
N ASN A 238 1.97 28.74 -3.75
CA ASN A 238 1.22 29.82 -4.39
C ASN A 238 0.57 29.33 -5.70
N ALA A 239 -0.68 29.75 -5.95
CA ALA A 239 -1.41 29.48 -7.18
C ALA A 239 -2.19 30.72 -7.67
N THR A 240 -2.23 30.93 -8.99
CA THR A 240 -3.02 31.97 -9.68
C THR A 240 -4.37 31.43 -10.12
N CYS A 241 -5.19 31.02 -9.14
CA CYS A 241 -6.53 30.48 -9.37
C CYS A 241 -7.62 31.43 -8.84
N THR A 242 -8.79 31.43 -9.49
CA THR A 242 -10.05 31.84 -8.85
C THR A 242 -10.78 30.60 -8.35
N LEU A 243 -10.48 30.17 -7.12
CA LEU A 243 -11.21 29.06 -6.49
C LEU A 243 -12.53 29.58 -5.92
N ASP A 244 -13.61 28.83 -6.12
CA ASP A 244 -14.80 28.97 -5.29
C ASP A 244 -14.47 28.51 -3.86
N ALA A 245 -14.46 29.45 -2.93
CA ALA A 245 -14.17 29.21 -1.52
C ALA A 245 -15.16 28.21 -0.89
N VAL A 246 -16.40 28.12 -1.38
CA VAL A 246 -17.41 27.22 -0.80
C VAL A 246 -17.11 25.75 -1.12
N THR A 247 -16.68 25.45 -2.35
CA THR A 247 -16.25 24.10 -2.74
C THR A 247 -14.84 23.76 -2.28
N TRP A 248 -13.91 24.73 -2.22
CA TRP A 248 -12.54 24.52 -1.76
C TRP A 248 -12.39 24.38 -0.24
N PHE A 249 -13.12 25.15 0.57
CA PHE A 249 -13.08 25.04 2.05
C PHE A 249 -14.15 24.08 2.62
N GLY A 250 -14.73 23.23 1.76
CA GLY A 250 -15.62 22.14 2.18
C GLY A 250 -14.91 21.12 3.06
N LYS A 251 -15.68 20.41 3.91
CA LYS A 251 -15.14 19.33 4.76
C LYS A 251 -14.58 18.20 3.87
N GLY A 252 -13.35 17.77 4.15
CA GLY A 252 -12.76 16.56 3.56
C GLY A 252 -11.69 16.82 2.49
N PHE A 253 -10.50 17.26 2.93
CA PHE A 253 -9.25 17.17 2.14
C PHE A 253 -8.34 16.02 2.57
N GLY A 254 -8.65 15.34 3.69
CA GLY A 254 -7.81 14.28 4.25
C GLY A 254 -6.64 14.78 5.09
N GLY A 255 -5.78 13.83 5.50
CA GLY A 255 -4.45 14.09 6.05
C GLY A 255 -3.37 13.78 5.01
N GLY A 256 -2.09 14.02 5.34
CA GLY A 256 -0.98 13.83 4.41
C GLY A 256 -0.92 14.94 3.35
N ALA A 257 -0.44 14.62 2.15
CA ALA A 257 -0.09 15.62 1.14
C ALA A 257 -1.28 16.45 0.61
N ALA A 258 -2.48 15.89 0.50
CA ALA A 258 -3.69 16.67 0.20
C ALA A 258 -4.03 17.68 1.30
N GLY A 259 -3.80 17.33 2.58
CA GLY A 259 -3.86 18.25 3.71
C GLY A 259 -2.73 19.29 3.69
N TRP A 260 -1.52 18.88 3.30
CA TRP A 260 -0.36 19.76 3.12
C TRP A 260 -0.63 20.85 2.09
N MET A 261 -1.21 20.47 0.94
CA MET A 261 -1.68 21.42 -0.08
C MET A 261 -2.74 22.37 0.50
N PHE A 262 -3.77 21.84 1.16
CA PHE A 262 -4.85 22.64 1.74
C PHE A 262 -4.36 23.67 2.79
N HIS A 263 -3.39 23.30 3.62
CA HIS A 263 -2.83 24.19 4.64
C HIS A 263 -1.75 25.14 4.10
N GLY A 264 -1.01 24.72 3.08
CA GLY A 264 0.12 25.47 2.52
C GLY A 264 -0.24 26.43 1.39
N MET A 265 -1.36 26.23 0.69
CA MET A 265 -1.74 26.99 -0.51
C MET A 265 -2.25 28.39 -0.19
N ASN A 266 -1.52 29.38 -0.69
CA ASN A 266 -1.97 30.75 -0.83
C ASN A 266 -2.49 30.99 -2.27
N ILE A 267 -3.72 31.45 -2.39
CA ILE A 267 -4.38 31.68 -3.68
C ILE A 267 -4.28 33.18 -3.98
N MET A 268 -3.52 33.53 -5.01
CA MET A 268 -3.27 34.92 -5.38
C MET A 268 -4.54 35.52 -6.00
N GLN A 269 -5.22 36.40 -5.27
CA GLN A 269 -6.44 37.06 -5.74
C GLN A 269 -6.12 37.99 -6.92
N TYR A 270 -6.65 37.63 -8.09
CA TYR A 270 -6.48 38.29 -9.39
C TYR A 270 -5.02 38.36 -9.88
N PRO A 271 -4.66 37.64 -10.96
CA PRO A 271 -3.52 38.03 -11.76
C PRO A 271 -3.87 39.35 -12.46
N ASP A 272 -3.56 40.47 -11.81
CA ASP A 272 -3.30 41.72 -12.53
C ASP A 272 -2.23 41.42 -13.60
N LYS A 273 -2.24 42.13 -14.74
CA LYS A 273 -1.48 41.75 -15.94
C LYS A 273 0.06 41.70 -15.76
N ASN A 274 0.55 42.08 -14.59
CA ASN A 274 1.95 42.09 -14.18
C ASN A 274 2.28 41.12 -13.01
N ASN A 275 1.29 40.38 -12.50
CA ASN A 275 1.36 39.55 -11.28
C ASN A 275 1.30 38.04 -11.55
N ASP A 276 1.80 37.59 -12.70
CA ASP A 276 2.11 36.17 -12.90
C ASP A 276 3.11 35.68 -11.84
N ILE A 277 3.03 34.41 -11.49
CA ILE A 277 3.96 33.76 -10.55
C ILE A 277 5.38 33.86 -11.12
N LYS A 278 6.25 34.59 -10.43
CA LYS A 278 7.65 34.75 -10.82
C LYS A 278 8.45 33.54 -10.36
N CYS A 279 8.78 32.67 -11.31
CA CYS A 279 9.57 31.47 -11.09
C CYS A 279 11.07 31.77 -11.22
N ASP A 280 11.87 31.38 -10.23
CA ASP A 280 13.34 31.36 -10.33
C ASP A 280 13.84 30.09 -11.04
N ALA A 281 13.09 28.99 -10.92
CA ALA A 281 13.32 27.73 -11.61
C ALA A 281 11.99 27.02 -11.91
N TRP A 282 12.00 26.14 -12.91
CA TRP A 282 10.87 25.30 -13.30
C TRP A 282 11.23 23.81 -13.21
N LEU A 283 10.29 23.00 -12.74
CA LEU A 283 10.33 21.54 -12.84
C LEU A 283 9.24 21.08 -13.81
N ASN A 284 9.68 20.54 -14.95
CA ASN A 284 8.83 20.09 -16.06
C ASN A 284 8.43 18.60 -15.94
N MET A 285 8.86 17.92 -14.88
CA MET A 285 8.52 16.53 -14.58
C MET A 285 7.38 16.47 -13.55
N PRO A 286 6.35 15.62 -13.76
CA PRO A 286 5.30 15.38 -12.77
C PRO A 286 5.88 14.90 -11.43
N LEU A 287 5.46 15.53 -10.34
CA LEU A 287 5.83 15.13 -8.98
C LEU A 287 4.65 14.46 -8.27
N PHE A 288 4.88 13.30 -7.63
CA PHE A 288 3.91 12.69 -6.73
C PHE A 288 4.28 13.01 -5.28
N LEU A 289 3.53 13.93 -4.67
CA LEU A 289 3.78 14.42 -3.33
C LEU A 289 3.00 13.57 -2.34
N ILE A 290 3.72 12.96 -1.37
CA ILE A 290 3.14 12.01 -0.40
C ILE A 290 3.76 12.18 0.98
N SER A 291 2.94 12.12 2.03
CA SER A 291 3.39 11.87 3.40
C SER A 291 3.17 10.39 3.71
N ARG A 292 4.15 9.70 4.29
CA ARG A 292 4.04 8.27 4.65
C ARG A 292 3.51 8.10 6.08
N TRP A 293 2.70 7.08 6.32
CA TRP A 293 2.20 6.77 7.66
C TRP A 293 2.98 5.61 8.29
N ASP A 294 3.56 5.83 9.49
CA ASP A 294 4.32 4.85 10.27
C ASP A 294 5.27 3.98 9.42
N THR A 295 6.33 4.60 8.89
CA THR A 295 7.26 3.99 7.91
C THR A 295 8.03 2.75 8.40
N THR A 296 7.82 2.33 9.65
CA THR A 296 8.39 1.10 10.25
C THR A 296 7.41 -0.08 10.23
N ASN A 297 6.17 0.16 9.82
CA ASN A 297 5.05 -0.76 9.95
C ASN A 297 4.61 -1.25 8.57
N PRO A 298 4.89 -2.52 8.20
CA PRO A 298 4.62 -3.00 6.85
C PRO A 298 3.14 -2.85 6.45
N PHE A 299 2.19 -2.97 7.37
CA PHE A 299 0.78 -2.76 7.04
C PHE A 299 0.49 -1.33 6.60
N GLN A 300 1.10 -0.34 7.24
CA GLN A 300 0.90 1.07 6.91
C GLN A 300 1.62 1.47 5.62
N PHE A 301 2.85 0.97 5.41
CA PHE A 301 3.51 1.05 4.11
C PHE A 301 2.62 0.51 2.98
N HIS A 302 1.95 -0.64 3.15
CA HIS A 302 1.03 -1.16 2.15
C HIS A 302 -0.22 -0.29 1.95
N GLN A 303 -0.62 0.51 2.94
CA GLN A 303 -1.70 1.48 2.76
C GLN A 303 -1.24 2.68 1.92
N ASP A 304 -0.05 3.23 2.20
CA ASP A 304 0.56 4.30 1.40
C ASP A 304 0.78 3.83 -0.05
N ALA A 305 1.33 2.63 -0.23
CA ALA A 305 1.59 1.99 -1.53
C ALA A 305 0.31 1.73 -2.33
N LEU A 306 -0.77 1.24 -1.68
CA LEU A 306 -2.06 1.05 -2.35
C LEU A 306 -2.68 2.39 -2.77
N ASN A 307 -2.62 3.42 -1.94
CA ASN A 307 -3.12 4.76 -2.29
C ASN A 307 -2.34 5.34 -3.48
N THR A 308 -1.03 5.11 -3.53
CA THR A 308 -0.16 5.51 -4.65
C THR A 308 -0.53 4.76 -5.93
N PHE A 309 -0.69 3.44 -5.86
CA PHE A 309 -1.14 2.63 -6.99
C PHE A 309 -2.51 3.07 -7.52
N ILE A 310 -3.48 3.33 -6.63
CA ILE A 310 -4.79 3.89 -7.02
C ILE A 310 -4.61 5.24 -7.71
N THR A 311 -3.76 6.13 -7.18
CA THR A 311 -3.46 7.42 -7.81
C THR A 311 -2.88 7.23 -9.22
N TYR A 312 -1.97 6.28 -9.40
CA TYR A 312 -1.31 6.03 -10.68
C TYR A 312 -2.29 5.51 -11.73
N VAL A 313 -3.14 4.53 -11.37
CA VAL A 313 -4.18 4.00 -12.26
C VAL A 313 -5.19 5.09 -12.64
N LEU A 314 -5.64 5.90 -11.69
CA LEU A 314 -6.70 6.90 -11.92
C LEU A 314 -6.27 8.14 -12.70
N LEU A 315 -4.99 8.51 -12.63
CA LEU A 315 -4.44 9.68 -13.30
C LEU A 315 -3.57 9.31 -14.52
N ASP A 316 -3.60 8.03 -14.94
CA ASP A 316 -2.81 7.45 -16.03
C ASP A 316 -1.30 7.77 -15.91
N LEU A 317 -0.78 7.60 -14.68
CA LEU A 317 0.62 7.86 -14.33
C LEU A 317 1.42 6.55 -14.38
N SER A 318 2.66 6.66 -14.86
CA SER A 318 3.61 5.55 -14.88
C SER A 318 4.80 5.89 -13.96
N PRO A 319 5.31 4.93 -13.15
CA PRO A 319 6.55 5.08 -12.38
C PRO A 319 7.73 5.61 -13.21
N ASN A 320 7.71 5.40 -14.53
CA ASN A 320 8.79 5.82 -15.43
C ASN A 320 8.87 7.34 -15.66
N TYR A 321 7.76 8.05 -15.49
CA TYR A 321 7.62 9.48 -15.85
C TYR A 321 7.17 10.35 -14.67
N ILE A 322 7.29 9.86 -13.44
CA ILE A 322 6.87 10.55 -12.23
C ILE A 322 7.91 10.38 -11.13
N GLN A 323 8.15 11.44 -10.36
CA GLN A 323 9.04 11.37 -9.20
C GLN A 323 8.24 11.54 -7.90
N PRO A 324 8.18 10.51 -7.04
CA PRO A 324 7.69 10.62 -5.67
C PRO A 324 8.59 11.56 -4.86
N VAL A 325 7.98 12.47 -4.11
CA VAL A 325 8.66 13.36 -3.18
C VAL A 325 7.95 13.31 -1.83
N LEU A 326 8.71 12.95 -0.79
CA LEU A 326 8.20 12.84 0.55
C LEU A 326 7.95 14.20 1.21
N LEU A 327 6.80 14.31 1.85
CA LEU A 327 6.36 15.36 2.78
C LEU A 327 6.35 14.81 4.22
N ASP A 328 7.28 13.91 4.52
CA ASP A 328 7.50 13.32 5.83
C ASP A 328 8.14 14.34 6.79
N ARG A 329 7.70 14.33 8.05
CA ARG A 329 8.35 15.12 9.12
C ARG A 329 9.79 14.67 9.38
N ARG A 330 10.04 13.36 9.25
CA ARG A 330 11.34 12.69 9.42
C ARG A 330 12.16 12.77 8.13
N ASP A 331 13.40 12.30 8.18
CA ASP A 331 14.20 12.08 6.97
C ASP A 331 13.60 10.97 6.09
N SER A 332 14.08 10.83 4.87
CA SER A 332 13.63 9.83 3.89
C SER A 332 14.03 8.39 4.23
N ASP A 333 14.00 8.01 5.51
CA ASP A 333 14.53 6.75 6.05
C ASP A 333 13.43 5.73 6.39
N GLY A 334 13.87 4.54 6.82
CA GLY A 334 13.01 3.43 7.23
C GLY A 334 13.21 2.16 6.38
N PRO A 335 12.72 1.00 6.87
CA PRO A 335 12.93 -0.31 6.22
C PRO A 335 12.33 -0.41 4.81
N PHE A 336 11.37 0.45 4.45
CA PHE A 336 10.71 0.44 3.14
C PHE A 336 11.18 1.57 2.21
N THR A 337 12.22 2.35 2.56
CA THR A 337 12.74 3.40 1.66
C THR A 337 13.30 2.81 0.35
N ALA A 338 13.96 1.65 0.39
CA ALA A 338 14.42 0.96 -0.83
C ALA A 338 13.22 0.59 -1.72
N ALA A 339 12.18 -0.04 -1.15
CA ALA A 339 10.94 -0.35 -1.87
C ALA A 339 10.31 0.89 -2.53
N TRP A 340 10.27 2.02 -1.83
CA TRP A 340 9.81 3.29 -2.40
C TRP A 340 10.65 3.77 -3.59
N SER A 341 11.97 3.71 -3.45
CA SER A 341 12.91 4.05 -4.53
C SER A 341 12.75 3.17 -5.76
N HIS A 342 12.46 1.87 -5.59
CA HIS A 342 12.46 0.89 -6.68
C HIS A 342 11.08 0.64 -7.32
N ILE A 343 9.98 0.84 -6.60
CA ILE A 343 8.64 0.48 -7.07
C ILE A 343 7.88 1.65 -7.69
N PHE A 344 8.17 2.88 -7.23
CA PHE A 344 7.36 4.07 -7.55
C PHE A 344 8.13 5.14 -8.34
N THR A 345 9.38 4.90 -8.74
CA THR A 345 10.16 5.81 -9.60
C THR A 345 11.20 5.09 -10.45
N SER A 346 11.37 5.51 -11.71
CA SER A 346 12.46 5.08 -12.60
C SER A 346 13.84 5.48 -12.11
N SER A 347 13.95 6.53 -11.28
CA SER A 347 15.24 7.06 -10.84
C SER A 347 15.97 6.19 -9.83
N ASN A 348 15.31 5.13 -9.33
CA ASN A 348 15.79 4.32 -8.21
C ASN A 348 16.13 5.17 -6.96
N ARG A 349 15.53 6.36 -6.84
CA ARG A 349 15.81 7.33 -5.79
C ARG A 349 14.55 8.03 -5.29
N LEU A 350 14.15 7.69 -4.07
CA LEU A 350 13.22 8.49 -3.30
C LEU A 350 13.84 9.85 -2.91
N LEU A 351 13.08 10.92 -3.10
CA LEU A 351 13.43 12.27 -2.67
C LEU A 351 12.50 12.73 -1.56
N ASP A 352 12.93 13.70 -0.75
CA ASP A 352 12.02 14.55 0.04
C ASP A 352 12.05 16.00 -0.42
N ILE A 353 11.05 16.77 0.02
CA ILE A 353 10.84 18.15 -0.39
C ILE A 353 12.02 19.07 -0.03
N ARG A 354 12.80 18.75 1.01
CA ARG A 354 13.98 19.52 1.42
C ARG A 354 15.12 19.24 0.44
N GLN A 355 15.34 17.99 0.07
CA GLN A 355 16.33 17.60 -0.96
C GLN A 355 16.01 18.26 -2.31
N LEU A 356 14.73 18.26 -2.72
CA LEU A 356 14.28 18.92 -3.94
C LEU A 356 14.57 20.43 -3.90
N ALA A 357 14.26 21.08 -2.77
CA ALA A 357 14.47 22.51 -2.57
C ALA A 357 15.96 22.90 -2.51
N HIS A 358 16.81 22.08 -1.89
CA HIS A 358 18.26 22.28 -1.92
C HIS A 358 18.82 22.17 -3.34
N ALA A 359 18.39 21.19 -4.13
CA ALA A 359 18.80 21.04 -5.52
C ALA A 359 18.34 22.23 -6.39
N ALA A 360 17.09 22.68 -6.21
CA ALA A 360 16.56 23.87 -6.87
C ALA A 360 17.31 25.15 -6.49
N ALA A 361 17.57 25.37 -5.19
CA ALA A 361 18.33 26.52 -4.73
C ALA A 361 19.75 26.55 -5.33
N ALA A 362 20.43 25.39 -5.37
CA ALA A 362 21.75 25.28 -6.00
C ALA A 362 21.73 25.61 -7.50
N ALA A 363 20.72 25.15 -8.24
CA ALA A 363 20.54 25.49 -9.67
C ALA A 363 20.23 26.99 -9.90
N ILE A 364 19.45 27.61 -9.01
CA ILE A 364 19.17 29.06 -9.06
C ILE A 364 20.47 29.86 -8.83
N PHE A 365 21.31 29.44 -7.86
CA PHE A 365 22.58 30.11 -7.59
C PHE A 365 23.61 29.96 -8.71
N THR A 366 23.65 28.84 -9.44
CA THR A 366 24.61 28.63 -10.54
C THR A 366 24.18 29.30 -11.86
N SER A 367 22.88 29.52 -12.08
CA SER A 367 22.36 30.09 -13.32
C SER A 367 22.43 31.62 -13.42
N LYS A 368 22.50 32.34 -12.28
CA LYS A 368 22.44 33.82 -12.25
C LYS A 368 23.78 34.44 -11.84
N SER A 369 24.32 35.31 -12.71
CA SER A 369 25.58 36.03 -12.49
C SER A 369 25.52 37.04 -11.33
N ALA A 370 25.87 36.59 -10.11
CA ALA A 370 26.36 37.35 -8.95
C ALA A 370 25.55 38.56 -8.39
N ILE A 371 24.50 39.03 -9.05
CA ILE A 371 23.69 40.20 -8.65
C ILE A 371 22.24 39.76 -8.47
N ILE A 372 21.99 38.96 -7.43
CA ILE A 372 20.64 38.47 -7.09
C ILE A 372 20.11 39.25 -5.89
N SER A 373 18.97 39.89 -6.11
CA SER A 373 18.13 40.54 -5.11
C SER A 373 17.80 39.63 -3.90
N LEU A 374 17.48 40.24 -2.76
CA LEU A 374 16.96 39.57 -1.54
C LEU A 374 15.52 39.00 -1.71
N SER A 375 15.09 38.71 -2.94
CA SER A 375 13.77 38.16 -3.26
C SER A 375 13.68 36.67 -2.93
N THR A 376 12.50 36.26 -2.46
CA THR A 376 12.13 34.86 -2.13
C THR A 376 12.36 33.90 -3.29
N LYS A 377 13.04 32.78 -3.04
CA LYS A 377 13.33 31.76 -4.05
C LYS A 377 12.10 30.94 -4.38
N THR A 378 11.65 31.02 -5.63
CA THR A 378 10.38 30.40 -6.07
C THR A 378 10.63 29.30 -7.10
N LEU A 379 10.26 28.07 -6.74
CA LEU A 379 10.35 26.88 -7.59
C LEU A 379 8.97 26.55 -8.18
N CYS A 380 8.80 26.67 -9.48
CA CYS A 380 7.53 26.38 -10.13
C CYS A 380 7.44 24.91 -10.58
N LEU A 381 6.31 24.29 -10.28
CA LEU A 381 5.97 22.91 -10.61
C LEU A 381 4.97 22.95 -11.76
N SER A 382 5.36 22.40 -12.90
CA SER A 382 4.49 22.26 -14.08
C SER A 382 3.28 21.37 -13.79
N ASP A 383 3.49 20.27 -13.07
CA ASP A 383 2.47 19.29 -12.68
C ASP A 383 2.87 18.64 -11.34
N ALA A 384 1.96 18.66 -10.37
CA ALA A 384 2.14 18.07 -9.05
C ALA A 384 0.86 17.37 -8.60
N ILE A 385 1.00 16.13 -8.15
CA ILE A 385 -0.08 15.25 -7.71
C ILE A 385 0.03 15.08 -6.20
N TRP A 386 -1.06 15.27 -5.49
CA TRP A 386 -1.13 15.27 -4.03
C TRP A 386 -1.86 14.02 -3.54
N GLY A 387 -1.07 13.06 -3.03
CA GLY A 387 -1.61 11.85 -2.41
C GLY A 387 -2.11 12.08 -0.98
N PHE A 388 -2.48 10.99 -0.32
CA PHE A 388 -2.73 10.98 1.13
C PHE A 388 -2.03 9.80 1.80
N HIS A 389 -1.67 10.00 3.06
CA HIS A 389 -1.00 9.00 3.88
C HIS A 389 -1.94 7.82 4.22
N GLY A 390 -1.39 6.75 4.79
CA GLY A 390 -2.08 5.56 5.24
C GLY A 390 -3.11 5.78 6.36
N GLY A 391 -3.62 4.71 6.94
CA GLY A 391 -4.78 4.74 7.84
C GLY A 391 -6.14 4.93 7.14
N PHE A 392 -6.18 5.45 5.91
CA PHE A 392 -7.40 5.71 5.13
C PHE A 392 -7.43 5.04 3.74
N SER A 393 -6.89 3.83 3.62
CA SER A 393 -6.93 3.04 2.38
C SER A 393 -8.02 1.96 2.39
N PRO A 394 -8.34 1.33 1.23
CA PRO A 394 -9.17 0.13 1.20
C PRO A 394 -8.67 -1.03 2.08
N LEU A 395 -7.37 -1.12 2.40
CA LEU A 395 -6.84 -2.09 3.37
C LEU A 395 -7.31 -1.84 4.81
N ALA A 396 -7.64 -0.59 5.18
CA ALA A 396 -8.14 -0.26 6.51
C ALA A 396 -9.64 -0.57 6.69
N ARG A 397 -10.39 -0.71 5.59
CA ARG A 397 -11.85 -0.85 5.60
C ARG A 397 -12.34 -2.18 6.13
N GLY A 398 -13.43 -2.12 6.89
CA GLY A 398 -13.94 -3.27 7.64
C GLY A 398 -13.01 -3.65 8.79
N GLY A 399 -12.07 -2.81 9.22
CA GLY A 399 -11.17 -3.14 10.33
C GLY A 399 -11.92 -3.47 11.63
N THR A 400 -13.12 -2.93 11.86
CA THR A 400 -13.94 -3.26 13.03
C THR A 400 -14.69 -4.60 12.91
N ASP A 401 -15.17 -4.95 11.71
CA ASP A 401 -16.21 -5.96 11.53
C ASP A 401 -15.86 -6.98 10.44
N ALA A 402 -16.22 -8.23 10.65
CA ALA A 402 -16.03 -9.29 9.67
C ALA A 402 -16.84 -9.02 8.39
N GLN A 403 -16.16 -8.99 7.25
CA GLN A 403 -16.78 -8.90 5.92
C GLN A 403 -16.62 -10.22 5.18
N ASP A 404 -17.66 -10.67 4.47
CA ASP A 404 -17.65 -11.92 3.69
C ASP A 404 -17.43 -11.64 2.18
N CYS A 405 -16.65 -10.58 1.90
CA CYS A 405 -16.37 -10.13 0.55
C CYS A 405 -15.16 -10.88 -0.02
N ASN A 406 -15.47 -12.03 -0.60
CA ASN A 406 -14.52 -12.88 -1.31
C ASN A 406 -14.12 -12.22 -2.63
N SER A 407 -12.81 -12.18 -2.90
CA SER A 407 -12.20 -11.60 -4.11
C SER A 407 -12.43 -10.11 -4.31
N HIS A 408 -11.36 -9.36 -4.61
CA HIS A 408 -11.49 -7.95 -4.96
C HIS A 408 -10.34 -7.52 -5.86
N ALA A 409 -10.62 -7.40 -7.17
CA ALA A 409 -9.65 -7.19 -8.26
C ALA A 409 -8.60 -6.09 -8.01
N LEU A 410 -8.95 -5.01 -7.32
CA LEU A 410 -8.00 -3.97 -6.91
C LEU A 410 -6.77 -4.51 -6.15
N PHE A 411 -6.96 -5.46 -5.21
CA PHE A 411 -5.86 -6.02 -4.43
C PHE A 411 -5.02 -7.02 -5.23
N GLU A 412 -5.64 -7.70 -6.21
CA GLU A 412 -4.91 -8.54 -7.15
C GLU A 412 -4.07 -7.70 -8.12
N ALA A 413 -4.66 -6.64 -8.68
CA ALA A 413 -3.96 -5.71 -9.56
C ALA A 413 -2.83 -4.97 -8.82
N PHE A 414 -3.07 -4.54 -7.57
CA PHE A 414 -2.05 -3.95 -6.70
C PHE A 414 -0.94 -4.94 -6.37
N SER A 415 -1.28 -6.18 -5.99
CA SER A 415 -0.30 -7.23 -5.70
C SER A 415 0.56 -7.56 -6.93
N GLY A 416 -0.07 -7.70 -8.10
CA GLY A 416 0.60 -7.87 -9.38
C GLY A 416 1.57 -6.74 -9.69
N PHE A 417 1.09 -5.48 -9.64
CA PHE A 417 1.93 -4.30 -9.80
C PHE A 417 3.16 -4.30 -8.87
N MET A 418 2.94 -4.50 -7.56
CA MET A 418 4.02 -4.54 -6.57
C MET A 418 5.04 -5.64 -6.88
N ILE A 419 4.57 -6.85 -7.21
CA ILE A 419 5.43 -7.98 -7.55
C ILE A 419 6.25 -7.68 -8.80
N ASP A 420 5.63 -7.17 -9.86
CA ASP A 420 6.30 -6.98 -11.15
C ASP A 420 7.33 -5.84 -11.08
N GLN A 421 7.07 -4.77 -10.32
CA GLN A 421 8.07 -3.74 -10.02
C GLN A 421 9.25 -4.29 -9.20
N ILE A 422 8.99 -5.09 -8.16
CA ILE A 422 10.06 -5.74 -7.37
C ILE A 422 10.88 -6.68 -8.25
N ARG A 423 10.25 -7.44 -9.15
CA ARG A 423 10.96 -8.31 -10.09
C ARG A 423 11.81 -7.52 -11.07
N ALA A 424 11.34 -6.37 -11.56
CA ALA A 424 12.17 -5.48 -12.37
C ALA A 424 13.42 -5.06 -11.57
N ALA A 425 13.25 -4.49 -10.38
CA ALA A 425 14.36 -4.05 -9.53
C ALA A 425 15.35 -5.16 -9.15
N VAL A 426 14.88 -6.37 -8.83
CA VAL A 426 15.71 -7.51 -8.41
C VAL A 426 16.41 -8.21 -9.60
N LEU A 427 15.79 -8.24 -10.78
CA LEU A 427 16.30 -8.99 -11.94
C LEU A 427 17.02 -8.13 -12.99
N GLU A 428 16.76 -6.82 -13.06
CA GLU A 428 17.37 -5.95 -14.08
C GLU A 428 18.85 -5.65 -13.86
N GLY A 429 19.39 -5.96 -12.69
CA GLY A 429 20.84 -6.00 -12.46
C GLY A 429 21.58 -6.97 -13.40
N ASP A 430 20.91 -8.00 -13.91
CA ASP A 430 21.48 -8.89 -14.94
C ASP A 430 21.03 -8.48 -16.35
N SER A 431 21.75 -7.48 -16.89
CA SER A 431 21.59 -6.95 -18.25
C SER A 431 21.70 -7.98 -19.38
N ASN A 432 22.17 -9.21 -19.11
CA ASN A 432 22.21 -10.30 -20.09
C ASN A 432 20.92 -11.16 -20.11
N THR A 433 19.98 -10.95 -19.18
CA THR A 433 18.73 -11.72 -19.12
C THR A 433 17.68 -11.19 -20.11
N ASN A 434 17.56 -11.87 -21.25
CA ASN A 434 16.46 -11.68 -22.19
C ASN A 434 15.10 -11.78 -21.45
N SER A 435 14.28 -10.73 -21.59
CA SER A 435 13.30 -10.28 -20.59
C SER A 435 12.06 -11.16 -20.35
N CYS A 436 11.91 -12.26 -21.08
CA CYS A 436 10.62 -12.94 -21.21
C CYS A 436 10.22 -13.77 -19.98
N TRP A 437 11.20 -14.33 -19.26
CA TRP A 437 10.97 -15.13 -18.05
C TRP A 437 10.49 -14.31 -16.83
N ARG A 438 10.59 -12.98 -16.88
CA ARG A 438 10.47 -12.08 -15.73
C ARG A 438 9.10 -12.06 -15.04
N HIS A 439 8.03 -12.55 -15.68
CA HIS A 439 6.65 -12.27 -15.24
C HIS A 439 6.05 -13.35 -14.33
N TRP A 440 6.68 -14.53 -14.24
CA TRP A 440 6.16 -15.63 -13.42
C TRP A 440 7.20 -16.32 -12.53
N ILE A 441 8.50 -16.08 -12.76
CA ILE A 441 9.55 -16.59 -11.87
C ILE A 441 9.27 -16.14 -10.41
N PRO A 442 9.31 -17.07 -9.43
CA PRO A 442 9.27 -16.71 -8.02
C PRO A 442 10.50 -15.88 -7.64
N LEU A 443 10.34 -14.85 -6.80
CA LEU A 443 11.49 -14.11 -6.29
C LEU A 443 12.45 -15.05 -5.52
N PRO A 444 13.78 -14.85 -5.64
CA PRO A 444 14.75 -15.68 -4.93
C PRO A 444 14.62 -15.48 -3.43
N VAL A 445 14.48 -16.58 -2.67
CA VAL A 445 14.44 -16.54 -1.20
C VAL A 445 15.86 -16.60 -0.64
N PRO A 446 16.23 -15.75 0.35
CA PRO A 446 17.54 -15.79 1.01
C PRO A 446 17.92 -17.17 1.54
N GLU A 447 19.20 -17.51 1.44
CA GLU A 447 19.73 -18.81 1.86
C GLU A 447 19.32 -19.21 3.29
N SER A 448 19.27 -18.24 4.21
CA SER A 448 18.89 -18.45 5.61
C SER A 448 17.42 -18.89 5.82
N HIS A 449 16.56 -18.71 4.82
CA HIS A 449 15.14 -19.10 4.86
C HIS A 449 14.73 -19.96 3.66
N ARG A 450 15.69 -20.31 2.79
CA ARG A 450 15.46 -21.04 1.55
C ARG A 450 15.13 -22.50 1.85
N LEU A 451 13.98 -22.92 1.36
CA LEU A 451 13.47 -24.27 1.50
C LEU A 451 13.99 -25.20 0.40
N ALA A 452 13.90 -26.52 0.62
CA ALA A 452 14.42 -27.50 -0.32
C ALA A 452 13.65 -27.47 -1.65
N ILE A 453 12.36 -27.10 -1.62
CA ILE A 453 11.60 -26.81 -2.84
C ILE A 453 12.09 -25.56 -3.59
N GLU A 454 12.45 -24.49 -2.88
CA GLU A 454 12.90 -23.22 -3.49
C GLU A 454 14.29 -23.37 -4.12
N ALA A 455 15.21 -24.10 -3.48
CA ALA A 455 16.51 -24.46 -4.04
C ALA A 455 16.38 -25.27 -5.35
N ARG A 456 15.52 -26.31 -5.36
CA ARG A 456 15.25 -27.13 -6.56
C ARG A 456 14.63 -26.33 -7.70
N VAL A 457 13.71 -25.42 -7.39
CA VAL A 457 13.10 -24.51 -8.39
C VAL A 457 14.16 -23.57 -8.98
N GLY A 458 15.04 -22.99 -8.16
CA GLY A 458 16.14 -22.14 -8.62
C GLY A 458 17.14 -22.88 -9.51
N GLU A 459 17.54 -24.09 -9.13
CA GLU A 459 18.42 -24.96 -9.93
C GLU A 459 17.77 -25.31 -11.29
N PHE A 460 16.49 -25.69 -11.28
CA PHE A 460 15.76 -26.02 -12.50
C PHE A 460 15.63 -24.83 -13.46
N ILE A 461 15.30 -23.63 -12.94
CA ILE A 461 15.23 -22.40 -13.75
C ILE A 461 16.61 -22.04 -14.30
N SER A 462 17.68 -22.17 -13.50
CA SER A 462 19.05 -21.90 -13.93
C SER A 462 19.49 -22.84 -15.06
N ASN A 463 19.26 -24.15 -14.92
CA ASN A 463 19.58 -25.13 -15.95
C ASN A 463 18.77 -24.89 -17.23
N ALA A 464 17.45 -24.68 -17.11
CA ALA A 464 16.60 -24.33 -18.25
C ALA A 464 17.02 -23.02 -18.94
N SER A 465 17.55 -22.04 -18.20
CA SER A 465 18.06 -20.79 -18.79
C SER A 465 19.36 -21.02 -19.59
N ARG A 466 20.23 -21.94 -19.12
CA ARG A 466 21.48 -22.31 -19.80
C ARG A 466 21.25 -23.09 -21.08
N ASP A 467 20.33 -24.06 -21.05
CA ASP A 467 20.07 -24.95 -22.20
C ASP A 467 19.42 -24.22 -23.38
N ASN A 468 18.75 -23.09 -23.14
CA ASN A 468 18.04 -22.29 -24.14
C ASN A 468 18.90 -21.21 -24.83
N GLY A 469 20.23 -21.28 -24.70
CA GLY A 469 21.19 -20.28 -25.19
C GLY A 469 20.85 -19.70 -26.56
N ASN A 470 20.60 -18.38 -26.60
CA ASN A 470 20.21 -17.57 -27.75
C ASN A 470 18.87 -17.89 -28.44
N SER A 471 18.09 -18.86 -27.99
CA SER A 471 16.72 -19.04 -28.52
C SER A 471 15.81 -17.91 -28.02
N ALA A 472 15.39 -17.04 -28.93
CA ALA A 472 14.56 -15.89 -28.60
C ALA A 472 13.18 -16.33 -28.11
N CYS A 473 12.96 -16.26 -26.79
CA CYS A 473 11.66 -16.23 -26.11
C CYS A 473 10.54 -17.10 -26.74
N GLY A 474 10.84 -18.38 -26.97
CA GLY A 474 9.85 -19.33 -27.46
C GLY A 474 8.78 -19.60 -26.41
N GLY A 475 7.58 -19.03 -26.56
CA GLY A 475 6.49 -19.12 -25.57
C GLY A 475 6.03 -20.54 -25.22
N GLU A 476 6.37 -21.56 -26.01
CA GLU A 476 6.16 -22.96 -25.63
C GLU A 476 7.19 -23.44 -24.58
N ILE A 477 8.46 -23.04 -24.71
CA ILE A 477 9.52 -23.41 -23.76
C ILE A 477 9.26 -22.75 -22.41
N ASP A 478 8.95 -21.45 -22.43
CA ASP A 478 8.56 -20.68 -21.25
C ASP A 478 7.44 -21.37 -20.47
N ARG A 479 6.35 -21.72 -21.17
CA ARG A 479 5.22 -22.46 -20.63
C ARG A 479 5.60 -23.82 -20.05
N ARG A 480 6.50 -24.59 -20.70
CA ARG A 480 6.92 -25.92 -20.21
C ARG A 480 7.71 -25.82 -18.90
N VAL A 481 8.60 -24.83 -18.76
CA VAL A 481 9.33 -24.59 -17.51
C VAL A 481 8.36 -24.08 -16.44
N GLN A 482 7.43 -23.18 -16.77
CA GLN A 482 6.38 -22.70 -15.88
C GLN A 482 5.50 -23.85 -15.34
N ASP A 483 4.95 -24.67 -16.23
CA ASP A 483 4.14 -25.85 -15.90
C ASP A 483 4.94 -26.83 -15.01
N SER A 484 6.27 -26.92 -15.21
CA SER A 484 7.17 -27.77 -14.41
C SER A 484 7.45 -27.18 -13.02
N VAL A 485 7.69 -25.87 -12.90
CA VAL A 485 7.86 -25.17 -11.61
C VAL A 485 6.58 -25.23 -10.78
N VAL A 486 5.43 -24.95 -11.39
CA VAL A 486 4.11 -25.13 -10.77
C VAL A 486 3.89 -26.59 -10.35
N GLY A 487 4.26 -27.55 -11.19
CA GLY A 487 4.18 -28.98 -10.89
C GLY A 487 5.07 -29.43 -9.72
N MET A 488 6.24 -28.81 -9.54
CA MET A 488 7.11 -29.03 -8.39
C MET A 488 6.54 -28.40 -7.12
N GLN A 489 6.15 -27.13 -7.17
CA GLN A 489 5.58 -26.40 -6.03
C GLN A 489 4.27 -27.04 -5.53
N ALA A 490 3.40 -27.49 -6.45
CA ALA A 490 2.16 -28.19 -6.11
C ALA A 490 2.36 -29.50 -5.32
N ARG A 491 3.59 -30.06 -5.27
CA ARG A 491 3.95 -31.24 -4.47
C ARG A 491 4.49 -30.90 -3.07
N VAL A 492 4.73 -29.64 -2.74
CA VAL A 492 5.26 -29.25 -1.41
C VAL A 492 4.38 -28.16 -0.78
N VAL A 493 3.79 -28.45 0.38
CA VAL A 493 3.04 -27.47 1.18
C VAL A 493 4.02 -26.76 2.10
N THR A 494 4.26 -25.46 1.87
CA THR A 494 5.14 -24.65 2.70
C THR A 494 4.36 -23.97 3.82
N VAL A 495 4.68 -24.29 5.07
CA VAL A 495 4.16 -23.61 6.26
C VAL A 495 5.20 -22.62 6.78
N THR A 496 4.83 -21.34 6.84
CA THR A 496 5.70 -20.26 7.33
C THR A 496 5.12 -19.66 8.61
N TYR A 497 5.90 -19.70 9.69
CA TYR A 497 5.61 -19.00 10.93
C TYR A 497 6.34 -17.65 10.97
N ALA A 498 5.58 -16.56 11.05
CA ALA A 498 6.13 -15.23 11.28
C ALA A 498 6.53 -15.06 12.75
N VAL A 499 7.82 -15.22 13.02
CA VAL A 499 8.41 -14.99 14.34
C VAL A 499 8.37 -13.51 14.66
N ARG A 500 8.02 -13.18 15.90
CA ARG A 500 8.24 -11.83 16.43
C ARG A 500 9.63 -11.77 17.04
N GLY A 501 10.60 -11.20 16.32
CA GLY A 501 11.96 -10.99 16.83
C GLY A 501 11.95 -10.45 18.27
N SER A 502 12.76 -11.05 19.14
CA SER A 502 12.73 -10.85 20.60
C SER A 502 13.26 -9.47 21.06
N GLY A 503 13.35 -8.50 20.15
CA GLY A 503 13.91 -7.17 20.40
C GLY A 503 15.43 -7.14 20.55
N ARG A 504 16.11 -8.29 20.39
CA ARG A 504 17.54 -8.28 20.06
C ARG A 504 17.66 -7.76 18.62
N PRO A 505 18.39 -6.66 18.36
CA PRO A 505 18.85 -6.42 16.99
C PRO A 505 19.62 -7.68 16.54
N PRO A 506 19.57 -8.06 15.25
CA PRO A 506 20.25 -9.27 14.78
C PRO A 506 21.70 -9.20 15.25
N ALA A 507 22.11 -10.16 16.09
CA ALA A 507 23.48 -10.24 16.58
C ALA A 507 24.37 -10.31 15.35
N GLU A 508 25.28 -9.34 15.21
CA GLU A 508 25.86 -8.90 13.92
C GLU A 508 25.95 -10.06 12.92
N SER A 509 25.11 -10.03 11.89
CA SER A 509 25.20 -11.01 10.81
C SER A 509 26.61 -10.91 10.24
N LEU A 510 27.42 -11.95 10.48
CA LEU A 510 28.77 -12.09 9.95
C LEU A 510 28.78 -12.15 8.40
N LEU A 511 27.59 -12.16 7.79
CA LEU A 511 27.32 -12.02 6.36
C LEU A 511 26.50 -10.74 6.11
N SER A 512 27.20 -9.63 5.78
CA SER A 512 26.73 -8.64 4.78
C SER A 512 27.75 -7.55 4.48
N LYS A 513 28.60 -7.13 5.44
CA LYS A 513 29.56 -6.02 5.25
C LYS A 513 30.38 -6.14 3.95
N LYS A 514 30.79 -7.36 3.55
CA LYS A 514 31.61 -7.58 2.33
C LYS A 514 30.85 -7.88 1.02
N GLN A 515 29.53 -8.06 1.02
CA GLN A 515 28.79 -8.46 -0.20
C GLN A 515 27.74 -7.45 -0.67
N ILE A 516 27.31 -6.51 0.17
CA ILE A 516 26.45 -5.38 -0.26
C ILE A 516 27.29 -4.11 -0.57
N GLN A 517 28.59 -4.15 -0.25
CA GLN A 517 29.55 -3.05 -0.43
C GLN A 517 29.90 -2.67 -1.88
N GLY A 518 29.32 -3.33 -2.89
CA GLY A 518 29.66 -3.12 -4.30
C GLY A 518 28.93 -1.98 -5.02
N VAL A 519 27.72 -1.60 -4.57
CA VAL A 519 26.85 -0.65 -5.31
C VAL A 519 26.17 0.39 -4.41
N PHE A 520 25.77 0.05 -3.18
CA PHE A 520 24.95 0.95 -2.34
C PHE A 520 25.75 1.92 -1.47
N ASP A 521 26.97 1.57 -1.05
CA ASP A 521 27.79 2.39 -0.14
C ASP A 521 28.38 3.67 -0.79
N LEU A 522 28.39 3.77 -2.12
CA LEU A 522 28.92 4.96 -2.82
C LEU A 522 27.94 6.12 -2.96
N VAL A 523 26.65 5.91 -2.65
CA VAL A 523 25.58 6.92 -2.83
C VAL A 523 24.99 7.40 -1.49
N TYR A 524 25.09 6.60 -0.42
CA TYR A 524 24.56 6.94 0.90
C TYR A 524 25.66 7.26 1.91
N GLY A 525 26.11 8.52 1.93
CA GLY A 525 26.92 9.10 3.02
C GLY A 525 26.13 9.29 4.32
N ALA A 526 25.53 8.22 4.85
CA ALA A 526 24.66 8.23 6.03
C ALA A 526 25.38 7.81 7.33
N THR A 527 26.71 7.84 7.35
CA THR A 527 27.50 7.72 8.59
C THR A 527 27.70 9.08 9.25
N MET A 528 27.27 9.18 10.51
CA MET A 528 27.61 10.22 11.50
C MET A 528 26.94 11.61 11.40
N PHE A 529 25.72 11.70 11.95
CA PHE A 529 25.31 12.83 12.81
C PHE A 529 24.46 12.35 14.00
N ARG A 530 25.00 11.42 14.80
CA ARG A 530 24.44 11.15 16.13
C ARG A 530 25.03 12.18 17.09
N ASN A 531 24.23 13.17 17.46
CA ASN A 531 24.68 14.29 18.29
C ASN A 531 24.84 13.81 19.75
N GLU A 532 26.06 13.42 20.14
CA GLU A 532 26.34 12.78 21.46
C GLU A 532 26.14 13.71 22.67
N ASN A 533 25.81 14.98 22.45
CA ASN A 533 25.64 15.99 23.50
C ASN A 533 24.24 16.05 24.14
N SER A 534 23.30 15.17 23.78
CA SER A 534 22.03 15.08 24.50
C SER A 534 22.21 14.35 25.84
N THR A 535 22.48 15.08 26.92
CA THR A 535 22.62 14.57 28.30
C THR A 535 21.30 14.09 28.93
N GLY A 536 20.35 13.64 28.11
CA GLY A 536 19.19 12.89 28.57
C GLY A 536 19.67 11.61 29.26
N SER A 537 19.48 11.54 30.57
CA SER A 537 19.92 10.43 31.42
C SER A 537 19.58 9.08 30.77
N GLU A 538 20.59 8.20 30.60
CA GLU A 538 20.37 6.85 30.05
C GLU A 538 19.26 6.09 30.78
N ASN A 539 19.04 6.41 32.07
CA ASN A 539 17.98 5.82 32.88
C ASN A 539 16.59 6.23 32.40
N GLU A 540 16.36 7.45 31.88
CA GLU A 540 15.08 7.80 31.28
C GLU A 540 14.83 7.04 29.97
N GLU A 541 15.85 6.91 29.12
CA GLU A 541 15.77 6.15 27.86
C GLU A 541 15.51 4.66 28.16
N LYS A 542 16.25 4.06 29.11
CA LYS A 542 16.03 2.69 29.61
C LYS A 542 14.63 2.51 30.20
N VAL A 543 14.18 3.40 31.09
CA VAL A 543 12.85 3.33 31.71
C VAL A 543 11.73 3.53 30.67
N ARG A 544 11.89 4.43 29.69
CA ARG A 544 10.94 4.60 28.58
C ARG A 544 10.90 3.37 27.68
N ARG A 545 12.04 2.77 27.33
CA ARG A 545 12.10 1.50 26.57
C ARG A 545 11.46 0.35 27.33
N GLN A 546 11.78 0.18 28.61
CA GLN A 546 11.24 -0.87 29.46
C GLN A 546 9.73 -0.70 29.69
N ASN A 547 9.24 0.54 29.89
CA ASN A 547 7.81 0.84 29.97
C ASN A 547 7.08 0.65 28.63
N ARG A 548 7.72 0.91 27.48
CA ARG A 548 7.16 0.59 26.15
C ARG A 548 7.10 -0.92 25.92
N GLN A 549 8.16 -1.67 26.26
CA GLN A 549 8.21 -3.13 26.15
C GLN A 549 7.16 -3.80 27.06
N ASN A 550 7.07 -3.40 28.33
CA ASN A 550 6.07 -3.89 29.28
C ASN A 550 4.61 -3.59 28.86
N LYS A 551 4.39 -2.65 27.92
CA LYS A 551 3.06 -2.28 27.44
C LYS A 551 2.63 -3.05 26.18
N LEU A 552 3.55 -3.68 25.45
CA LEU A 552 3.24 -4.47 24.26
C LEU A 552 2.95 -5.93 24.60
N LYS A 553 1.71 -6.20 25.04
CA LYS A 553 1.18 -7.55 25.38
C LYS A 553 1.18 -8.58 24.24
N ARG A 554 1.71 -8.23 23.07
CA ARG A 554 1.74 -8.99 21.82
C ARG A 554 3.02 -9.80 21.61
N ILE A 555 3.80 -10.03 22.66
CA ILE A 555 4.98 -10.89 22.65
C ILE A 555 4.55 -12.26 23.19
N ILE A 556 4.87 -13.31 22.43
CA ILE A 556 4.74 -14.69 22.89
C ILE A 556 6.03 -15.03 23.65
N THR A 557 5.94 -15.33 24.94
CA THR A 557 7.12 -15.53 25.80
C THR A 557 7.76 -16.91 25.63
N ASN A 558 7.00 -17.90 25.18
CA ASN A 558 7.45 -19.25 24.82
C ASN A 558 7.40 -19.49 23.30
N ASP A 559 7.84 -18.51 22.50
CA ASP A 559 7.78 -18.59 21.04
C ASP A 559 8.57 -19.80 20.48
N ASP A 560 9.70 -20.16 21.09
CA ASP A 560 10.46 -21.36 20.75
C ASP A 560 9.66 -22.67 20.92
N GLU A 561 8.72 -22.72 21.88
CA GLU A 561 7.82 -23.86 22.07
C GLU A 561 6.73 -23.88 20.98
N VAL A 562 6.22 -22.71 20.60
CA VAL A 562 5.29 -22.57 19.46
C VAL A 562 5.95 -23.01 18.16
N GLN A 563 7.19 -22.58 17.90
CA GLN A 563 7.96 -22.97 16.72
C GLN A 563 8.20 -24.49 16.67
N LYS A 564 8.62 -25.11 17.80
CA LYS A 564 8.80 -26.57 17.90
C LYS A 564 7.49 -27.33 17.69
N LEU A 565 6.39 -26.85 18.26
CA LEU A 565 5.06 -27.43 18.04
C LEU A 565 4.68 -27.39 16.57
N LEU A 566 4.81 -26.23 15.91
CA LEU A 566 4.49 -26.07 14.49
C LEU A 566 5.36 -26.96 13.59
N ALA A 567 6.67 -27.05 13.85
CA ALA A 567 7.56 -27.95 13.13
C ALA A 567 7.14 -29.43 13.26
N ASN A 568 6.78 -29.86 14.48
CA ASN A 568 6.31 -31.23 14.73
C ASN A 568 4.97 -31.51 14.03
N ILE A 569 4.01 -30.59 14.09
CA ILE A 569 2.71 -30.70 13.38
C ILE A 569 2.94 -30.93 11.88
N VAL A 570 3.81 -30.12 11.25
CA VAL A 570 4.09 -30.21 9.82
C VAL A 570 4.77 -31.54 9.48
N LEU A 571 5.72 -31.97 10.30
CA LEU A 571 6.44 -33.23 10.12
C LEU A 571 5.50 -34.46 10.26
N ASP A 572 4.62 -34.47 11.25
CA ASP A 572 3.72 -35.59 11.51
C ASP A 572 2.54 -35.61 10.53
N TRP A 573 2.02 -34.45 10.14
CA TRP A 573 1.05 -34.32 9.06
C TRP A 573 1.61 -34.86 7.74
N SER A 574 2.87 -34.51 7.41
CA SER A 574 3.55 -34.99 6.19
C SER A 574 3.83 -36.50 6.19
N LYS A 575 3.77 -37.17 7.35
CA LYS A 575 3.89 -38.63 7.48
C LYS A 575 2.55 -39.35 7.52
N SER A 576 1.44 -38.62 7.60
CA SER A 576 0.10 -39.23 7.69
C SER A 576 -0.23 -40.04 6.44
N GLY A 577 -0.94 -41.16 6.60
CA GLY A 577 -1.23 -42.08 5.49
C GLY A 577 -1.98 -41.44 4.33
N ASN A 578 -2.87 -40.49 4.63
CA ASN A 578 -3.63 -39.73 3.63
C ASN A 578 -2.72 -38.83 2.78
N VAL A 579 -1.73 -38.17 3.39
CA VAL A 579 -0.77 -37.30 2.70
C VAL A 579 0.21 -38.13 1.86
N ASN A 580 0.80 -39.18 2.45
CA ASN A 580 1.72 -40.09 1.75
C ASN A 580 1.14 -40.65 0.45
N ALA A 581 -0.15 -41.02 0.44
CA ALA A 581 -0.83 -41.56 -0.75
C ALA A 581 -0.92 -40.57 -1.93
N THR A 582 -0.73 -39.27 -1.70
CA THR A 582 -0.77 -38.22 -2.74
C THR A 582 0.59 -37.91 -3.36
N GLY A 583 1.68 -38.27 -2.69
CA GLY A 583 3.04 -37.83 -3.06
C GLY A 583 3.30 -36.33 -2.81
N ILE A 584 2.45 -35.67 -2.03
CA ILE A 584 2.66 -34.30 -1.54
C ILE A 584 3.42 -34.38 -0.20
N THR A 585 4.43 -33.53 -0.03
CA THR A 585 5.16 -33.37 1.24
C THR A 585 4.86 -32.00 1.87
N ALA A 586 5.29 -31.77 3.10
CA ALA A 586 5.27 -30.43 3.70
C ALA A 586 6.65 -30.02 4.24
N GLU A 587 6.93 -28.72 4.17
CA GLU A 587 8.17 -28.09 4.65
C GLU A 587 7.80 -26.93 5.59
N PHE A 588 8.54 -26.75 6.69
CA PHE A 588 8.29 -25.72 7.71
C PHE A 588 9.45 -24.72 7.78
N ARG A 589 9.13 -23.43 7.95
CA ARG A 589 10.11 -22.41 8.35
C ARG A 589 9.55 -21.42 9.36
N ALA A 590 10.43 -20.92 10.23
CA ALA A 590 10.18 -19.79 11.11
C ALA A 590 11.01 -18.59 10.61
N VAL A 591 10.39 -17.42 10.47
CA VAL A 591 10.99 -16.24 9.81
C VAL A 591 10.72 -14.97 10.60
N ASP A 592 11.77 -14.23 10.98
CA ASP A 592 11.64 -12.87 11.49
C ASP A 592 11.62 -11.88 10.32
N PHE A 593 10.42 -11.54 9.86
CA PHE A 593 10.21 -10.61 8.74
C PHE A 593 10.85 -9.23 8.98
N ALA A 594 11.00 -8.79 10.23
CA ALA A 594 11.62 -7.49 10.53
C ALA A 594 13.14 -7.46 10.31
N GLY A 595 13.79 -8.62 10.18
CA GLY A 595 15.21 -8.76 9.87
C GLY A 595 15.54 -8.89 8.38
N LEU A 596 14.54 -8.88 7.50
CA LEU A 596 14.66 -9.10 6.05
C LEU A 596 14.52 -7.80 5.25
N SER A 597 15.11 -7.76 4.05
CA SER A 597 14.79 -6.70 3.07
C SER A 597 13.31 -6.78 2.66
N PHE A 598 12.77 -5.76 1.99
CA PHE A 598 11.37 -5.80 1.59
C PHE A 598 11.14 -6.89 0.52
N GLU A 599 12.07 -6.97 -0.41
CA GLU A 599 12.14 -7.91 -1.52
C GLU A 599 12.15 -9.35 -0.99
N ASP A 600 12.98 -9.63 0.03
CA ASP A 600 13.05 -10.93 0.70
C ASP A 600 11.77 -11.28 1.47
N GLN A 601 11.11 -10.30 2.10
CA GLN A 601 9.82 -10.51 2.77
C GLN A 601 8.73 -10.94 1.77
N ILE A 602 8.73 -10.35 0.57
CA ILE A 602 7.82 -10.73 -0.52
C ILE A 602 8.20 -12.10 -1.09
N ALA A 603 9.48 -12.40 -1.29
CA ALA A 603 9.95 -13.71 -1.74
C ALA A 603 9.53 -14.84 -0.78
N VAL A 604 9.71 -14.64 0.53
CA VAL A 604 9.25 -15.57 1.56
C VAL A 604 7.73 -15.75 1.51
N ALA A 605 6.96 -14.68 1.31
CA ALA A 605 5.50 -14.74 1.20
C ALA A 605 5.03 -15.50 -0.05
N GLN A 606 5.60 -15.23 -1.23
CA GLN A 606 5.39 -16.02 -2.46
C GLN A 606 5.81 -17.49 -2.31
N GLY A 607 6.71 -17.74 -1.36
CA GLY A 607 7.13 -19.08 -0.96
C GLY A 607 6.12 -19.83 -0.08
N THR A 608 5.09 -19.17 0.48
CA THR A 608 4.23 -19.72 1.54
C THR A 608 2.86 -20.15 1.05
N ASP A 609 2.42 -21.34 1.48
CA ASP A 609 1.06 -21.86 1.28
C ASP A 609 0.18 -21.76 2.55
N VAL A 610 0.77 -21.94 3.74
CA VAL A 610 0.09 -21.74 5.03
C VAL A 610 0.87 -20.73 5.88
N PHE A 611 0.29 -19.56 6.10
CA PHE A 611 0.90 -18.47 6.85
C PHE A 611 0.36 -18.40 8.29
N VAL A 612 1.25 -18.53 9.27
CA VAL A 612 0.92 -18.56 10.70
C VAL A 612 1.65 -17.43 11.41
N GLY A 613 1.01 -16.72 12.35
CA GLY A 613 1.73 -15.69 13.11
C GLY A 613 0.89 -14.89 14.11
N PRO A 614 1.53 -14.14 15.03
CA PRO A 614 0.87 -13.23 15.97
C PRO A 614 0.27 -12.01 15.24
N HIS A 615 -0.96 -11.63 15.59
CA HIS A 615 -1.66 -10.47 15.03
C HIS A 615 -0.76 -9.23 15.00
N GLY A 616 -0.48 -8.75 13.79
CA GLY A 616 0.52 -7.73 13.57
C GLY A 616 0.65 -7.38 12.09
N ALA A 617 1.44 -6.34 11.84
CA ALA A 617 1.60 -5.75 10.52
C ALA A 617 2.10 -6.71 9.42
N VAL A 618 2.74 -7.82 9.82
CA VAL A 618 3.24 -8.86 8.92
C VAL A 618 2.12 -9.52 8.09
N PHE A 619 0.86 -9.51 8.57
CA PHE A 619 -0.30 -9.96 7.79
C PHE A 619 -0.67 -9.03 6.62
N ALA A 620 0.08 -7.95 6.37
CA ALA A 620 0.04 -7.27 5.07
C ALA A 620 0.52 -8.18 3.93
N TYR A 621 1.45 -9.10 4.22
CA TYR A 621 2.00 -10.04 3.23
C TYR A 621 1.01 -11.11 2.76
N LEU A 622 -0.21 -11.14 3.30
CA LEU A 622 -1.34 -11.88 2.74
C LEU A 622 -1.62 -11.52 1.27
N LEU A 623 -1.25 -10.31 0.84
CA LEU A 623 -1.32 -9.87 -0.56
C LEU A 623 -0.50 -10.75 -1.52
N TYR A 624 0.54 -11.46 -1.05
CA TYR A 624 1.54 -12.11 -1.90
C TYR A 624 1.73 -13.60 -1.63
N LEU A 625 0.85 -14.23 -0.84
CA LEU A 625 0.92 -15.69 -0.60
C LEU A 625 0.76 -16.49 -1.90
N ARG A 626 1.34 -17.69 -1.94
CA ARG A 626 1.32 -18.57 -3.11
C ARG A 626 -0.10 -19.02 -3.44
N LYS A 627 -0.67 -18.57 -4.55
CA LYS A 627 -1.98 -19.03 -5.06
C LYS A 627 -1.84 -20.35 -5.84
N LEU A 628 -1.80 -21.50 -5.14
CA LEU A 628 -1.79 -22.84 -5.77
C LEU A 628 -2.72 -23.87 -5.07
N PRO A 629 -4.03 -23.87 -5.38
CA PRO A 629 -4.79 -22.79 -6.02
C PRO A 629 -5.13 -21.65 -5.03
N LEU A 630 -5.20 -21.96 -3.73
CA LEU A 630 -5.49 -21.01 -2.64
C LEU A 630 -4.47 -21.20 -1.51
N ALA A 631 -4.13 -20.11 -0.82
CA ALA A 631 -3.34 -20.18 0.41
C ALA A 631 -4.25 -20.20 1.66
N ALA A 632 -3.65 -20.43 2.82
CA ALA A 632 -4.35 -20.45 4.09
C ALA A 632 -3.62 -19.67 5.19
N VAL A 633 -4.39 -19.21 6.18
CA VAL A 633 -3.95 -18.27 7.21
C VAL A 633 -4.39 -18.74 8.59
N VAL A 634 -3.47 -18.68 9.57
CA VAL A 634 -3.76 -18.87 10.99
C VAL A 634 -3.24 -17.67 11.80
N GLU A 635 -4.16 -16.78 12.17
CA GLU A 635 -3.85 -15.59 12.96
C GLU A 635 -3.92 -15.87 14.46
N ILE A 636 -2.82 -15.66 15.17
CA ILE A 636 -2.76 -15.73 16.63
C ILE A 636 -3.21 -14.37 17.20
N LYS A 637 -4.47 -14.28 17.64
CA LYS A 637 -5.08 -13.05 18.17
C LYS A 637 -4.81 -12.89 19.67
N PRO A 638 -4.17 -11.78 20.11
CA PRO A 638 -3.99 -11.48 21.53
C PRO A 638 -5.30 -11.00 22.18
N PRO A 639 -5.41 -11.05 23.52
CA PRO A 639 -6.64 -10.69 24.23
C PRO A 639 -7.18 -9.29 23.88
N GLU A 640 -6.31 -8.30 23.71
CA GLU A 640 -6.70 -6.92 23.38
C GLU A 640 -7.17 -6.71 21.92
N ARG A 641 -7.19 -7.77 21.10
CA ARG A 641 -7.66 -7.77 19.70
C ARG A 641 -8.83 -8.75 19.48
N THR A 642 -9.62 -8.99 20.52
CA THR A 642 -10.79 -9.89 20.47
C THR A 642 -12.10 -9.21 20.06
N GLY A 643 -12.20 -7.90 20.26
CA GLY A 643 -13.29 -7.07 19.74
C GLY A 643 -12.82 -6.27 18.54
N GLY A 644 -13.18 -6.72 17.34
CA GLY A 644 -12.75 -6.15 16.07
C GLY A 644 -11.24 -6.24 15.82
N ASN A 645 -10.76 -5.48 14.84
CA ASN A 645 -9.46 -5.64 14.15
C ASN A 645 -9.46 -6.85 13.20
N GLU A 646 -10.57 -7.01 12.46
CA GLU A 646 -10.77 -8.03 11.43
C GLU A 646 -10.12 -7.67 10.08
N GLN A 647 -9.30 -6.61 9.99
CA GLN A 647 -8.69 -6.21 8.71
C GLN A 647 -7.88 -7.33 8.05
N PHE A 648 -7.23 -8.21 8.82
CA PHE A 648 -6.45 -9.32 8.27
C PHE A 648 -7.32 -10.52 7.87
N ARG A 649 -8.41 -10.79 8.59
CA ARG A 649 -9.47 -11.71 8.13
C ARG A 649 -10.03 -11.22 6.80
N ASN A 650 -10.44 -9.96 6.74
CA ASN A 650 -11.07 -9.38 5.56
C ASN A 650 -10.09 -9.31 4.38
N LEU A 651 -8.80 -9.02 4.62
CA LEU A 651 -7.75 -9.12 3.62
C LEU A 651 -7.57 -10.56 3.12
N ALA A 652 -7.57 -11.56 4.02
CA ALA A 652 -7.54 -12.96 3.63
C ALA A 652 -8.72 -13.32 2.71
N MET A 653 -9.96 -12.97 3.09
CA MET A 653 -11.15 -13.22 2.25
C MET A 653 -11.06 -12.51 0.87
N ARG A 654 -10.63 -11.25 0.84
CA ARG A 654 -10.44 -10.47 -0.41
C ARG A 654 -9.35 -11.03 -1.33
N MET A 655 -8.39 -11.75 -0.77
CA MET A 655 -7.35 -12.49 -1.52
C MET A 655 -7.71 -13.96 -1.77
N GLU A 656 -8.91 -14.39 -1.37
CA GLU A 656 -9.46 -15.75 -1.44
C GLU A 656 -8.79 -16.80 -0.53
N HIS A 657 -7.97 -16.37 0.42
CA HIS A 657 -7.28 -17.27 1.35
C HIS A 657 -8.23 -17.82 2.42
N SER A 658 -8.10 -19.11 2.74
CA SER A 658 -8.82 -19.68 3.89
C SER A 658 -8.26 -19.11 5.20
N TYR A 659 -9.13 -18.63 6.07
CA TYR A 659 -8.72 -17.95 7.31
C TYR A 659 -9.21 -18.69 8.58
N ALA A 660 -8.31 -18.79 9.55
CA ALA A 660 -8.62 -19.19 10.92
C ALA A 660 -7.91 -18.24 11.90
N SER A 661 -8.46 -18.11 13.11
CA SER A 661 -7.82 -17.35 14.18
C SER A 661 -7.82 -18.12 15.50
N VAL A 662 -6.73 -18.03 16.25
CA VAL A 662 -6.56 -18.64 17.57
C VAL A 662 -6.40 -17.54 18.61
N LEU A 663 -7.35 -17.46 19.54
CA LEU A 663 -7.27 -16.57 20.68
C LEU A 663 -6.45 -17.21 21.81
N TYR A 664 -5.36 -16.55 22.19
CA TYR A 664 -4.55 -16.89 23.36
C TYR A 664 -4.77 -15.87 24.50
N LYS A 665 -4.63 -16.29 25.77
CA LYS A 665 -5.12 -15.49 26.93
C LYS A 665 -4.09 -14.63 27.68
N GLY A 666 -2.80 -14.79 27.42
CA GLY A 666 -1.72 -14.07 28.10
C GLY A 666 -0.40 -14.24 27.35
N PRO A 667 0.72 -13.63 27.77
CA PRO A 667 1.96 -13.64 26.99
C PRO A 667 2.52 -15.06 26.73
N THR A 668 2.28 -16.01 27.64
CA THR A 668 2.65 -17.42 27.44
C THR A 668 1.50 -18.19 26.79
N PHE A 669 1.79 -18.95 25.74
CA PHE A 669 0.88 -19.96 25.18
C PHE A 669 0.74 -21.13 26.15
N MET A 670 -0.45 -21.33 26.70
CA MET A 670 -0.78 -22.48 27.54
C MET A 670 -1.06 -23.71 26.67
N GLU A 671 -0.95 -24.92 27.24
CA GLU A 671 -1.25 -26.20 26.55
C GLU A 671 -2.61 -26.20 25.81
N ARG A 672 -3.63 -25.56 26.39
CA ARG A 672 -4.95 -25.39 25.76
C ARG A 672 -4.90 -24.54 24.49
N ASP A 673 -4.07 -23.50 24.47
CA ASP A 673 -3.92 -22.61 23.32
C ASP A 673 -3.02 -23.25 22.26
N MET A 674 -2.00 -24.01 22.67
CA MET A 674 -1.21 -24.90 21.79
C MET A 674 -2.10 -25.90 21.04
N LYS A 675 -2.97 -26.66 21.75
CA LYS A 675 -3.93 -27.61 21.14
C LYS A 675 -4.94 -26.95 20.19
N ARG A 676 -5.24 -25.66 20.38
CA ARG A 676 -6.09 -24.89 19.46
C ARG A 676 -5.32 -24.47 18.21
N LEU A 677 -4.05 -24.07 18.38
CA LEU A 677 -3.14 -23.75 17.27
C LEU A 677 -2.91 -24.97 16.39
N GLU A 678 -2.59 -26.12 16.99
CA GLU A 678 -2.49 -27.42 16.33
C GLU A 678 -3.72 -27.72 15.46
N LYS A 679 -4.91 -27.71 16.06
CA LYS A 679 -6.16 -27.97 15.33
C LYS A 679 -6.43 -26.96 14.21
N ALA A 680 -6.07 -25.69 14.40
CA ALA A 680 -6.25 -24.66 13.38
C ALA A 680 -5.29 -24.85 12.20
N VAL A 681 -4.02 -25.16 12.48
CA VAL A 681 -2.98 -25.38 11.46
C VAL A 681 -3.26 -26.65 10.67
N ILE A 682 -3.57 -27.78 11.32
CA ILE A 682 -3.94 -29.03 10.62
C ILE A 682 -5.13 -28.79 9.69
N LYS A 683 -6.19 -28.11 10.17
CA LYS A 683 -7.35 -27.77 9.33
C LYS A 683 -6.95 -26.97 8.09
N GLN A 684 -6.01 -26.03 8.20
CA GLN A 684 -5.55 -25.23 7.07
C GLN A 684 -4.63 -25.99 6.12
N MET A 685 -3.80 -26.90 6.63
CA MET A 685 -2.99 -27.79 5.79
C MET A 685 -3.88 -28.78 5.02
N ASP A 686 -4.90 -29.35 5.67
CA ASP A 686 -5.89 -30.23 5.03
C ASP A 686 -6.69 -29.48 3.95
N PHE A 687 -7.03 -28.21 4.17
CA PHE A 687 -7.66 -27.35 3.16
C PHE A 687 -6.76 -27.22 1.92
N VAL A 688 -5.51 -26.77 2.08
CA VAL A 688 -4.55 -26.61 0.97
C VAL A 688 -4.27 -27.93 0.25
N LEU A 689 -4.20 -29.05 0.97
CA LEU A 689 -4.03 -30.39 0.39
C LEU A 689 -5.21 -30.77 -0.52
N ASN A 690 -6.45 -30.63 -0.03
CA ASN A 690 -7.64 -30.97 -0.80
C ASN A 690 -7.75 -30.13 -2.09
N GLU A 691 -7.48 -28.83 -1.98
CA GLU A 691 -7.44 -27.91 -3.11
C GLU A 691 -6.36 -28.29 -4.15
N ARG A 692 -5.17 -28.72 -3.70
CA ARG A 692 -4.13 -29.24 -4.59
C ARG A 692 -4.48 -30.56 -5.25
N ILE A 693 -5.13 -31.48 -4.55
CA ILE A 693 -5.64 -32.74 -5.14
C ILE A 693 -6.69 -32.43 -6.22
N ALA A 694 -7.58 -31.47 -5.97
CA ALA A 694 -8.58 -31.01 -6.94
C ALA A 694 -7.92 -30.38 -8.19
N LEU A 695 -6.90 -29.53 -8.00
CA LEU A 695 -6.12 -28.93 -9.07
C LEU A 695 -5.41 -30.00 -9.92
N GLN A 696 -4.68 -30.94 -9.30
CA GLN A 696 -4.01 -32.04 -10.00
C GLN A 696 -4.99 -32.95 -10.76
N SER A 697 -6.16 -33.23 -10.19
CA SER A 697 -7.22 -34.00 -10.84
C SER A 697 -7.75 -33.28 -12.09
N THR A 698 -7.95 -31.97 -11.99
CA THR A 698 -8.39 -31.11 -13.10
C THR A 698 -7.34 -31.02 -14.20
N GLN A 699 -6.06 -30.81 -13.85
CA GLN A 699 -4.94 -30.83 -14.80
C GLN A 699 -4.86 -32.16 -15.56
N LYS A 700 -4.93 -33.31 -14.85
CA LYS A 700 -4.94 -34.66 -15.47
C LYS A 700 -6.11 -34.83 -16.46
N LYS A 701 -7.31 -34.35 -16.12
CA LYS A 701 -8.48 -34.36 -17.03
C LYS A 701 -8.23 -33.49 -18.27
N THR A 702 -7.72 -32.28 -18.09
CA THR A 702 -7.41 -31.33 -19.18
C THR A 702 -6.35 -31.89 -20.13
N VAL A 703 -5.27 -32.50 -19.62
CA VAL A 703 -4.24 -33.16 -20.45
C VAL A 703 -4.84 -34.33 -21.24
N LYS A 704 -5.66 -35.17 -20.60
CA LYS A 704 -6.34 -36.30 -21.28
C LYS A 704 -7.30 -35.81 -22.38
N LEU A 705 -8.02 -34.72 -22.14
CA LEU A 705 -8.92 -34.12 -23.14
C LEU A 705 -8.14 -33.50 -24.30
N LYS A 706 -7.07 -32.74 -24.03
CA LYS A 706 -6.19 -32.17 -25.07
C LYS A 706 -5.54 -33.26 -25.93
N LYS A 707 -5.18 -34.40 -25.35
CA LYS A 707 -4.71 -35.56 -26.12
C LYS A 707 -5.81 -36.12 -27.03
N LYS A 708 -7.01 -36.39 -26.48
CA LYS A 708 -8.17 -36.89 -27.26
C LYS A 708 -8.66 -35.91 -28.35
N LEU A 709 -8.32 -34.63 -28.30
CA LEU A 709 -8.63 -33.65 -29.34
C LEU A 709 -7.51 -33.52 -30.41
N ARG A 710 -6.37 -34.18 -30.20
CA ARG A 710 -5.24 -34.26 -31.14
C ARG A 710 -5.20 -35.60 -31.86
N ASP A 711 -5.51 -36.67 -31.13
CA ASP A 711 -5.75 -38.03 -31.65
C ASP A 711 -7.07 -38.09 -32.45
#